data_AF-A0A1C7MC35-F1
#
_entry.id   AF-A0A1C7MC35-F1
#
_cell.length_a   1.000
_cell.length_b   1.000
_cell.length_c   1.000
_cell.angle_alpha   90.00
_cell.angle_beta   90.00
_cell.angle_gamma   90.00
#
_symmetry.space_group_name_H-M   'P 1'
#
loop_
_entity.id
_entity.type
_entity.pdbx_description
1 polymer ?
#
loop_
_entity_poly.entity_id
_entity_poly.type
_entity_poly.pdbx_seq_one_letter_code
_entity_poly.pdbx_strand_id
1 'polypeptide(L)'
;MYSGICEGLEISLPDGEPRFAIKDTGRWPEASKDSATDCSASGKKPDLGIYPCYPQALKEIAIDLSEWPEKTCKSLGPRLDYVASPSWAWVDMPVEITHNLKTAPFSQKEKKDWLPNNDEARKSRGQLADYARQILAHQHRQFLFMILFIRDHARLMRWDRVGAIVSKPFNYVKSPDTLGRFVYQYANMTAAERGFDPTATLATAEEIETLRSYVESVTNISDYVKSCLNDVLRLHVHGWPIYKIELILGESELKECDTTERKNTRGGTKRRVGGPKTAEETKEDSRQYLLVGYALDYSRSLTGRGTKCFAAYDMTTHQAVLLKDTWRPVSANIRTEGEVYERIHSKGVRYIATVLHCGDVGGTQPQQTLTQEWIREDHPSILCQNHYRLVFAEIGRPLQTYEHSLQMTEVIYCALLAHQDAWTKAEVLHCDISDGNVLIYEAVDQDGNVTTSTGLLNDWDLAKYKEDMTEPHTQNSRSGTWQFMSALLLKFPKKPHEVSDDLESFVHLINWLSFQYHEQTMKDPGVLNEELRSIYDQFVTNAEGYDIGGLRKLDKNKAGESPVDLSIDSSHRTLLKSLAKLVAEHYAAIKPKASDSDTQMGSDSKVPRAHRCITITAKTSAPSQDVHPPVLVRQPVLNAHDAIIAQFENALAQDSWYPDKTHNLLMNTAVPYEPLFSSELWRIWTAAERRLYDTALLAESQLPPPQVSVRESAVVGHRSLWSSRNQLSIAVRTSFCWWSFFKISPN
;
A
#
# COMPACT_ATOMS: atom_id res chain seq x y z
N MET A 1 -23.33 -30.41 -4.85
CA MET A 1 -23.07 -29.34 -3.88
C MET A 1 -23.01 -27.99 -4.58
N TYR A 2 -22.02 -27.74 -5.44
CA TYR A 2 -21.87 -26.48 -6.19
C TYR A 2 -23.15 -26.04 -6.93
N SER A 3 -23.74 -26.88 -7.80
CA SER A 3 -24.97 -26.54 -8.53
C SER A 3 -26.16 -26.19 -7.62
N GLY A 4 -26.34 -26.91 -6.51
CA GLY A 4 -27.41 -26.63 -5.55
C GLY A 4 -27.17 -25.37 -4.72
N ILE A 5 -25.91 -25.00 -4.47
CA ILE A 5 -25.57 -23.69 -3.88
C ILE A 5 -25.87 -22.59 -4.90
N CYS A 6 -25.46 -22.75 -6.16
CA CYS A 6 -25.76 -21.77 -7.21
C CYS A 6 -27.27 -21.54 -7.35
N GLU A 7 -28.05 -22.62 -7.47
CA GLU A 7 -29.51 -22.59 -7.56
C GLU A 7 -30.12 -21.90 -6.33
N GLY A 8 -29.66 -22.23 -5.12
CA GLY A 8 -30.15 -21.60 -3.88
C GLY A 8 -29.84 -20.09 -3.80
N LEU A 9 -28.66 -19.68 -4.27
CA LEU A 9 -28.29 -18.26 -4.35
C LEU A 9 -29.11 -17.53 -5.42
N GLU A 10 -29.34 -18.16 -6.57
CA GLU A 10 -30.12 -17.59 -7.68
C GLU A 10 -31.58 -17.42 -7.31
N ILE A 11 -32.21 -18.40 -6.65
CA ILE A 11 -33.58 -18.29 -6.12
C ILE A 11 -33.70 -17.19 -5.06
N SER A 12 -32.60 -16.82 -4.41
CA SER A 12 -32.58 -15.75 -3.41
C SER A 12 -32.46 -14.35 -4.03
N LEU A 13 -32.22 -14.24 -5.35
CA LEU A 13 -32.20 -12.97 -6.04
C LEU A 13 -33.63 -12.42 -6.21
N PRO A 14 -33.82 -11.09 -6.25
CA PRO A 14 -35.14 -10.49 -6.46
C PRO A 14 -35.73 -10.86 -7.82
N ASP A 15 -37.05 -11.07 -7.86
CA ASP A 15 -37.80 -11.25 -9.11
C ASP A 15 -37.67 -10.01 -10.01
N GLY A 16 -37.50 -10.19 -11.32
CA GLY A 16 -37.38 -9.11 -12.30
C GLY A 16 -36.30 -9.36 -13.35
N GLU A 17 -35.84 -8.30 -14.02
CA GLU A 17 -34.69 -8.41 -14.92
C GLU A 17 -33.44 -8.82 -14.13
N PRO A 18 -32.69 -9.83 -14.61
CA PRO A 18 -31.53 -10.35 -13.89
C PRO A 18 -30.46 -9.27 -13.78
N ARG A 19 -30.21 -8.80 -12.55
CA ARG A 19 -29.13 -7.86 -12.24
C ARG A 19 -27.81 -8.56 -11.90
N PHE A 20 -27.89 -9.81 -11.47
CA PHE A 20 -26.74 -10.60 -11.06
C PHE A 20 -26.80 -12.01 -11.65
N ALA A 21 -25.63 -12.55 -11.96
CA ALA A 21 -25.44 -13.91 -12.40
C ALA A 21 -24.55 -14.64 -11.38
N ILE A 22 -25.01 -15.80 -10.89
CA ILE A 22 -24.22 -16.69 -10.04
C ILE A 22 -23.38 -17.58 -10.94
N LYS A 23 -22.06 -17.65 -10.72
CA LYS A 23 -21.15 -18.41 -11.59
C LYS A 23 -20.18 -19.29 -10.81
N ASP A 24 -19.91 -20.46 -11.37
CA ASP A 24 -18.94 -21.46 -10.93
C ASP A 24 -17.62 -21.23 -11.64
N THR A 25 -16.61 -20.77 -10.88
CA THR A 25 -15.34 -20.25 -11.39
C THR A 25 -14.13 -21.08 -10.96
N GLY A 26 -14.25 -21.87 -9.89
CA GLY A 26 -13.11 -22.48 -9.19
C GLY A 26 -12.21 -23.41 -10.02
N ARG A 27 -12.66 -23.89 -11.19
CA ARG A 27 -11.91 -24.83 -12.05
C ARG A 27 -11.49 -24.27 -13.41
N TRP A 28 -11.80 -23.01 -13.70
CA TRP A 28 -11.72 -22.50 -15.07
C TRP A 28 -10.60 -21.48 -15.26
N PRO A 29 -9.95 -21.46 -16.44
CA PRO A 29 -8.91 -20.47 -16.72
C PRO A 29 -9.50 -19.05 -16.61
N GLU A 30 -8.71 -18.12 -16.09
CA GLU A 30 -9.05 -16.70 -16.06
C GLU A 30 -9.33 -16.18 -17.48
N ALA A 31 -10.28 -15.24 -17.58
CA ALA A 31 -10.73 -14.70 -18.86
C ALA A 31 -9.61 -13.99 -19.63
N SER A 32 -8.65 -13.39 -18.93
CA SER A 32 -7.51 -12.68 -19.51
C SER A 32 -6.24 -13.54 -19.50
N LYS A 33 -5.82 -14.06 -20.67
CA LYS A 33 -4.53 -14.76 -20.85
C LYS A 33 -3.32 -13.83 -21.04
N ASP A 34 -3.51 -12.53 -21.15
CA ASP A 34 -2.41 -11.55 -21.23
C ASP A 34 -2.08 -11.00 -19.85
N SER A 35 -1.71 -11.91 -18.94
CA SER A 35 -1.23 -11.61 -17.58
C SER A 35 0.29 -11.42 -17.56
N ALA A 36 0.88 -10.82 -18.60
CA ALA A 36 2.33 -10.56 -18.64
C ALA A 36 2.81 -9.65 -17.48
N THR A 37 1.87 -9.01 -16.77
CA THR A 37 2.13 -8.14 -15.61
C THR A 37 1.46 -8.60 -14.32
N ASP A 38 0.62 -9.64 -14.32
CA ASP A 38 -0.05 -10.07 -13.09
C ASP A 38 0.89 -10.99 -12.30
N CYS A 39 1.41 -10.48 -11.20
CA CYS A 39 2.13 -11.28 -10.21
C CYS A 39 1.20 -12.26 -9.45
N SER A 40 0.00 -12.56 -9.97
CA SER A 40 -0.95 -13.57 -9.49
C SER A 40 -0.45 -15.02 -9.74
N ALA A 41 0.83 -15.25 -9.47
CA ALA A 41 1.45 -16.58 -9.42
C ALA A 41 0.83 -17.52 -8.36
N SER A 42 -0.20 -17.09 -7.62
CA SER A 42 -0.89 -17.94 -6.65
C SER A 42 -1.82 -18.96 -7.31
N GLY A 43 -2.37 -18.68 -8.50
CA GLY A 43 -3.35 -19.52 -9.18
C GLY A 43 -4.66 -19.74 -8.38
N LYS A 44 -4.88 -18.96 -7.31
CA LYS A 44 -6.04 -19.09 -6.41
C LYS A 44 -7.17 -18.21 -6.90
N LYS A 45 -8.38 -18.77 -6.95
CA LYS A 45 -9.60 -18.09 -7.38
C LYS A 45 -10.79 -18.60 -6.58
N PRO A 46 -11.84 -17.77 -6.37
CA PRO A 46 -13.02 -18.20 -5.64
C PRO A 46 -13.69 -19.36 -6.33
N ASP A 47 -14.28 -20.25 -5.53
CA ASP A 47 -15.10 -21.35 -6.01
C ASP A 47 -16.26 -20.86 -6.86
N LEU A 48 -17.01 -19.87 -6.38
CA LEU A 48 -18.09 -19.21 -7.10
C LEU A 48 -17.92 -17.68 -7.03
N GLY A 49 -18.58 -16.97 -7.95
CA GLY A 49 -18.70 -15.53 -7.91
C GLY A 49 -20.11 -15.07 -8.26
N ILE A 50 -20.55 -13.97 -7.65
CA ILE A 50 -21.73 -13.22 -8.06
C ILE A 50 -21.25 -12.07 -8.94
N TYR A 51 -21.72 -12.02 -10.19
CA TYR A 51 -21.31 -11.04 -11.20
C TYR A 51 -22.48 -10.15 -11.59
N PRO A 52 -22.25 -8.87 -11.93
CA PRO A 52 -23.30 -8.03 -12.48
C PRO A 52 -23.66 -8.48 -13.90
N CYS A 53 -24.93 -8.34 -14.29
CA CYS A 53 -25.41 -8.68 -15.63
C CYS A 53 -25.15 -7.58 -16.68
N TYR A 54 -24.11 -6.76 -16.50
CA TYR A 54 -23.71 -5.81 -17.53
C TYR A 54 -23.22 -6.56 -18.77
N PRO A 55 -23.55 -6.12 -20.00
CA PRO A 55 -23.11 -6.82 -21.22
C PRO A 55 -21.59 -7.04 -21.29
N GLN A 56 -20.80 -6.06 -20.83
CA GLN A 56 -19.34 -6.16 -20.78
C GLN A 56 -18.87 -7.23 -19.79
N ALA A 57 -19.42 -7.24 -18.58
CA ALA A 57 -19.10 -8.24 -17.55
C ALA A 57 -19.46 -9.66 -18.00
N LEU A 58 -20.65 -9.85 -18.57
CA LEU A 58 -21.12 -11.15 -19.05
C LEU A 58 -20.29 -11.66 -20.23
N LYS A 59 -19.87 -10.76 -21.14
CA LYS A 59 -18.99 -11.09 -22.25
C LYS A 59 -17.61 -11.55 -21.76
N GLU A 60 -17.05 -10.86 -20.78
CA GLU A 60 -15.72 -11.17 -20.22
C GLU A 60 -15.69 -12.54 -19.54
N ILE A 61 -16.69 -12.86 -18.74
CA ILE A 61 -16.72 -14.12 -17.99
C ILE A 61 -17.23 -15.31 -18.81
N ALA A 62 -17.65 -15.09 -20.06
CA ALA A 62 -18.18 -16.15 -20.91
C ALA A 62 -17.10 -17.18 -21.26
N ILE A 63 -17.49 -18.46 -21.28
CA ILE A 63 -16.65 -19.55 -21.73
C ILE A 63 -17.24 -20.12 -23.02
N ASP A 64 -16.40 -20.28 -24.04
CA ASP A 64 -16.77 -21.04 -25.23
C ASP A 64 -16.71 -22.54 -24.94
N LEU A 65 -17.88 -23.12 -24.69
CA LEU A 65 -18.04 -24.55 -24.41
C LEU A 65 -17.86 -25.42 -25.66
N SER A 66 -17.88 -24.84 -26.87
CA SER A 66 -17.73 -25.60 -28.12
C SER A 66 -16.33 -26.18 -28.30
N GLU A 67 -15.34 -25.56 -27.66
CA GLU A 67 -13.94 -26.01 -27.70
C GLU A 67 -13.64 -27.17 -26.73
N TRP A 68 -14.62 -27.58 -25.91
CA TRP A 68 -14.40 -28.54 -24.83
C TRP A 68 -14.73 -29.98 -25.22
N PRO A 69 -13.98 -30.98 -24.72
CA PRO A 69 -14.31 -32.38 -24.95
C PRO A 69 -15.71 -32.72 -24.43
N GLU A 70 -16.52 -33.39 -25.25
CA GLU A 70 -17.91 -33.77 -24.92
C GLU A 70 -18.02 -34.52 -23.58
N LYS A 71 -17.00 -35.34 -23.26
CA LYS A 71 -16.90 -36.06 -21.98
C LYS A 71 -16.83 -35.11 -20.77
N THR A 72 -16.13 -34.00 -20.91
CA THR A 72 -16.01 -32.96 -19.86
C THR A 72 -17.37 -32.31 -19.64
N CYS A 73 -18.05 -31.88 -20.70
CA CYS A 73 -19.38 -31.27 -20.61
C CYS A 73 -20.41 -32.22 -19.98
N LYS A 74 -20.42 -33.49 -20.38
CA LYS A 74 -21.28 -34.53 -19.77
C LYS A 74 -20.99 -34.72 -18.27
N SER A 75 -19.73 -34.64 -17.86
CA SER A 75 -19.35 -34.81 -16.44
C SER A 75 -19.80 -33.67 -15.53
N LEU A 76 -20.00 -32.46 -16.08
CA LEU A 76 -20.42 -31.28 -15.32
C LEU A 76 -21.92 -31.30 -15.01
N GLY A 77 -22.72 -31.88 -15.90
CA GLY A 77 -24.18 -31.97 -15.73
C GLY A 77 -24.79 -30.58 -15.47
N PRO A 78 -25.65 -30.42 -14.44
CA PRO A 78 -26.27 -29.13 -14.11
C PRO A 78 -25.30 -28.00 -13.72
N ARG A 79 -24.01 -28.30 -13.47
CA ARG A 79 -23.02 -27.24 -13.24
C ARG A 79 -22.71 -26.45 -14.51
N LEU A 80 -22.94 -27.03 -15.69
CA LEU A 80 -22.59 -26.43 -16.98
C LEU A 80 -23.21 -25.04 -17.16
N ASP A 81 -24.45 -24.84 -16.68
CA ASP A 81 -25.19 -23.58 -16.80
C ASP A 81 -24.55 -22.42 -16.00
N TYR A 82 -23.75 -22.76 -15.00
CA TYR A 82 -23.09 -21.80 -14.11
C TYR A 82 -21.63 -21.55 -14.46
N VAL A 83 -21.02 -22.31 -15.37
CA VAL A 83 -19.59 -22.21 -15.68
C VAL A 83 -19.26 -20.82 -16.23
N ALA A 84 -18.19 -20.22 -15.69
CA ALA A 84 -17.64 -18.96 -16.19
C ALA A 84 -16.13 -18.85 -15.93
N SER A 85 -15.48 -18.02 -16.73
CA SER A 85 -14.11 -17.60 -16.46
C SER A 85 -14.12 -16.57 -15.33
N PRO A 86 -13.30 -16.74 -14.27
CA PRO A 86 -13.21 -15.75 -13.20
C PRO A 86 -12.70 -14.42 -13.74
N SER A 87 -13.22 -13.31 -13.19
CA SER A 87 -12.72 -11.97 -13.44
C SER A 87 -12.71 -11.12 -12.18
N TRP A 88 -11.51 -10.73 -11.74
CA TRP A 88 -11.31 -9.86 -10.59
C TRP A 88 -11.88 -8.45 -10.81
N ALA A 89 -11.92 -7.98 -12.05
CA ALA A 89 -12.48 -6.68 -12.41
C ALA A 89 -14.00 -6.63 -12.33
N TRP A 90 -14.68 -7.79 -12.46
CA TRP A 90 -16.14 -7.86 -12.56
C TRP A 90 -16.84 -8.62 -11.43
N VAL A 91 -16.14 -9.43 -10.63
CA VAL A 91 -16.78 -10.13 -9.51
C VAL A 91 -17.32 -9.12 -8.49
N ASP A 92 -18.63 -9.14 -8.24
CA ASP A 92 -19.30 -8.24 -7.30
C ASP A 92 -19.14 -8.77 -5.86
N MET A 93 -19.37 -10.07 -5.66
CA MET A 93 -19.16 -10.78 -4.40
C MET A 93 -18.56 -12.18 -4.61
N PRO A 94 -17.33 -12.46 -4.11
CA PRO A 94 -16.74 -13.79 -4.15
C PRO A 94 -17.37 -14.74 -3.12
N VAL A 95 -17.39 -16.02 -3.47
CA VAL A 95 -17.94 -17.08 -2.63
C VAL A 95 -16.97 -18.27 -2.59
N GLU A 96 -16.56 -18.67 -1.39
CA GLU A 96 -15.65 -19.80 -1.17
C GLU A 96 -16.39 -20.97 -0.50
N ILE A 97 -16.07 -22.21 -0.90
CA ILE A 97 -16.71 -23.42 -0.39
C ILE A 97 -15.66 -24.40 0.12
N THR A 98 -15.65 -24.62 1.45
CA THR A 98 -14.82 -25.66 2.08
C THR A 98 -15.65 -26.76 2.73
N HIS A 99 -15.24 -28.00 2.52
CA HIS A 99 -15.87 -29.19 3.11
C HIS A 99 -14.98 -29.89 4.14
N ASN A 100 -13.67 -29.56 4.15
CA ASN A 100 -12.70 -30.14 5.04
C ASN A 100 -12.50 -29.25 6.28
N LEU A 101 -12.94 -29.71 7.44
CA LEU A 101 -12.84 -28.95 8.69
C LEU A 101 -11.39 -28.75 9.16
N LYS A 102 -10.44 -29.58 8.71
CA LYS A 102 -9.02 -29.39 9.04
C LYS A 102 -8.45 -28.15 8.35
N THR A 103 -8.89 -27.89 7.12
CA THR A 103 -8.45 -26.75 6.29
C THR A 103 -9.43 -25.58 6.36
N ALA A 104 -10.47 -25.66 7.21
CA ALA A 104 -11.46 -24.59 7.28
C ALA A 104 -10.82 -23.33 7.90
N PRO A 105 -11.00 -22.14 7.28
CA PRO A 105 -10.36 -20.91 7.75
C PRO A 105 -10.90 -20.46 9.11
N PHE A 106 -12.14 -20.86 9.45
CA PHE A 106 -12.81 -20.58 10.70
C PHE A 106 -13.48 -21.85 11.24
N SER A 107 -13.64 -21.93 12.56
CA SER A 107 -14.42 -22.99 13.21
C SER A 107 -15.92 -22.83 12.93
N GLN A 108 -16.67 -23.93 12.99
CA GLN A 108 -18.13 -23.90 13.02
C GLN A 108 -18.69 -23.61 14.44
N LYS A 109 -17.84 -23.57 15.48
CA LYS A 109 -18.24 -23.29 16.87
C LYS A 109 -18.18 -21.78 17.19
N GLU A 110 -19.03 -21.34 18.12
CA GLU A 110 -19.11 -19.93 18.57
C GLU A 110 -18.13 -19.53 19.68
N LYS A 111 -17.55 -20.46 20.46
CA LYS A 111 -16.70 -20.15 21.63
C LYS A 111 -15.22 -20.52 21.42
N LYS A 112 -14.34 -19.95 22.28
CA LYS A 112 -12.85 -19.99 22.33
C LYS A 112 -12.26 -20.98 21.31
N ASP A 113 -11.54 -20.46 20.32
CA ASP A 113 -10.97 -21.15 19.14
C ASP A 113 -11.84 -21.11 17.86
N TRP A 114 -12.53 -19.98 17.62
CA TRP A 114 -13.20 -19.76 16.33
C TRP A 114 -12.22 -19.52 15.17
N LEU A 115 -10.95 -19.22 15.48
CA LEU A 115 -9.81 -19.08 14.57
C LEU A 115 -8.83 -20.26 14.76
N PRO A 116 -8.93 -21.34 13.96
CA PRO A 116 -7.99 -22.45 14.07
C PRO A 116 -6.55 -21.99 13.75
N ASN A 117 -5.60 -22.36 14.59
CA ASN A 117 -4.19 -21.96 14.47
C ASN A 117 -3.30 -23.01 13.79
N ASN A 118 -3.88 -23.96 13.03
CA ASN A 118 -3.09 -24.86 12.19
C ASN A 118 -2.68 -24.16 10.87
N ASP A 119 -1.60 -24.65 10.26
CA ASP A 119 -1.02 -24.04 9.06
C ASP A 119 -1.97 -24.06 7.87
N GLU A 120 -2.79 -25.10 7.73
CA GLU A 120 -3.76 -25.21 6.65
C GLU A 120 -4.86 -24.15 6.75
N ALA A 121 -5.43 -23.95 7.95
CA ALA A 121 -6.43 -22.92 8.21
C ALA A 121 -5.85 -21.51 8.03
N ARG A 122 -4.58 -21.29 8.41
CA ARG A 122 -3.85 -20.04 8.12
C ARG A 122 -3.72 -19.80 6.62
N LYS A 123 -3.31 -20.81 5.85
CA LYS A 123 -3.22 -20.74 4.38
C LYS A 123 -4.57 -20.44 3.73
N SER A 124 -5.65 -21.04 4.23
CA SER A 124 -7.00 -20.76 3.74
C SER A 124 -7.49 -19.35 4.09
N ARG A 125 -7.17 -18.81 5.28
CA ARG A 125 -7.43 -17.39 5.58
C ARG A 125 -6.62 -16.47 4.68
N GLY A 126 -5.35 -16.80 4.43
CA GLY A 126 -4.51 -16.07 3.49
C GLY A 126 -5.07 -16.07 2.06
N GLN A 127 -5.69 -17.17 1.63
CA GLN A 127 -6.40 -17.23 0.35
C GLN A 127 -7.62 -16.30 0.30
N LEU A 128 -8.45 -16.26 1.34
CA LEU A 128 -9.57 -15.30 1.40
C LEU A 128 -9.09 -13.84 1.37
N ALA A 129 -8.01 -13.54 2.11
CA ALA A 129 -7.38 -12.23 2.09
C ALA A 129 -6.83 -11.88 0.70
N ASP A 130 -6.24 -12.85 -0.01
CA ASP A 130 -5.74 -12.67 -1.38
C ASP A 130 -6.88 -12.34 -2.36
N TYR A 131 -8.05 -12.97 -2.23
CA TYR A 131 -9.22 -12.61 -3.05
C TYR A 131 -9.65 -11.16 -2.81
N ALA A 132 -9.76 -10.75 -1.54
CA ALA A 132 -10.10 -9.38 -1.20
C ALA A 132 -9.05 -8.39 -1.74
N ARG A 133 -7.77 -8.75 -1.67
CA ARG A 133 -6.66 -7.95 -2.20
C ARG A 133 -6.80 -7.77 -3.71
N GLN A 134 -7.00 -8.87 -4.46
CA GLN A 134 -7.17 -8.82 -5.91
C GLN A 134 -8.36 -7.91 -6.28
N ILE A 135 -9.52 -8.11 -5.66
CA ILE A 135 -10.72 -7.32 -5.99
C ILE A 135 -10.52 -5.83 -5.68
N LEU A 136 -9.94 -5.48 -4.53
CA LEU A 136 -9.68 -4.08 -4.17
C LEU A 136 -8.56 -3.43 -5.01
N ALA A 137 -7.67 -4.23 -5.60
CA ALA A 137 -6.69 -3.75 -6.58
C ALA A 137 -7.34 -3.48 -7.95
N HIS A 138 -8.28 -4.33 -8.36
CA HIS A 138 -8.90 -4.27 -9.69
C HIS A 138 -10.11 -3.32 -9.77
N GLN A 139 -10.74 -3.01 -8.64
CA GLN A 139 -11.98 -2.24 -8.57
C GLN A 139 -11.84 -1.00 -7.67
N HIS A 140 -12.68 0.01 -7.91
CA HIS A 140 -12.78 1.18 -7.04
C HIS A 140 -13.82 0.92 -5.94
N ARG A 141 -13.34 0.54 -4.75
CA ARG A 141 -14.17 0.11 -3.63
C ARG A 141 -13.70 0.66 -2.29
N GLN A 142 -14.67 0.97 -1.44
CA GLN A 142 -14.51 1.28 -0.02
C GLN A 142 -14.42 0.01 0.83
N PHE A 143 -15.18 -1.03 0.47
CA PHE A 143 -15.20 -2.32 1.14
C PHE A 143 -15.76 -3.41 0.21
N LEU A 144 -15.63 -4.67 0.62
CA LEU A 144 -16.07 -5.85 -0.12
C LEU A 144 -16.78 -6.84 0.80
N PHE A 145 -17.91 -7.39 0.36
CA PHE A 145 -18.54 -8.54 1.01
C PHE A 145 -18.08 -9.87 0.41
N MET A 146 -18.11 -10.93 1.21
CA MET A 146 -17.76 -12.29 0.78
C MET A 146 -18.57 -13.31 1.56
N ILE A 147 -18.92 -14.43 0.90
CA ILE A 147 -19.61 -15.57 1.54
C ILE A 147 -18.64 -16.73 1.65
N LEU A 148 -18.60 -17.36 2.81
CA LEU A 148 -17.86 -18.59 3.04
C LEU A 148 -18.82 -19.71 3.47
N PHE A 149 -18.83 -20.81 2.72
CA PHE A 149 -19.50 -22.04 3.11
C PHE A 149 -18.51 -23.02 3.76
N ILE A 150 -18.87 -23.53 4.93
CA ILE A 150 -18.15 -24.60 5.64
C ILE A 150 -19.17 -25.72 5.89
N ARG A 151 -19.17 -26.75 5.05
CA ARG A 151 -20.17 -27.84 5.06
C ARG A 151 -21.61 -27.30 5.08
N ASP A 152 -22.33 -27.47 6.18
CA ASP A 152 -23.73 -27.06 6.41
C ASP A 152 -23.86 -25.69 7.09
N HIS A 153 -22.74 -25.00 7.33
CA HIS A 153 -22.69 -23.67 7.92
C HIS A 153 -22.16 -22.65 6.91
N ALA A 154 -22.55 -21.39 7.07
CA ALA A 154 -22.02 -20.26 6.32
C ALA A 154 -21.55 -19.15 7.26
N ARG A 155 -20.66 -18.30 6.75
CA ARG A 155 -20.23 -17.04 7.35
C ARG A 155 -20.27 -15.94 6.30
N LEU A 156 -20.63 -14.74 6.73
CA LEU A 156 -20.56 -13.52 5.94
C LEU A 156 -19.33 -12.72 6.38
N MET A 157 -18.64 -12.12 5.43
CA MET A 157 -17.44 -11.34 5.68
C MET A 157 -17.56 -9.97 5.04
N ARG A 158 -17.04 -8.93 5.71
CA ARG A 158 -16.85 -7.59 5.15
C ARG A 158 -15.37 -7.22 5.30
N TRP A 159 -14.72 -6.92 4.19
CA TRP A 159 -13.33 -6.50 4.12
C TRP A 159 -13.23 -5.01 3.81
N ASP A 160 -12.36 -4.29 4.50
CA ASP A 160 -11.91 -2.95 4.13
C ASP A 160 -10.39 -2.82 4.35
N ARG A 161 -9.86 -1.62 4.18
CA ARG A 161 -8.41 -1.36 4.32
C ARG A 161 -7.89 -1.45 5.77
N VAL A 162 -8.74 -1.70 6.76
CA VAL A 162 -8.29 -2.00 8.13
C VAL A 162 -8.25 -3.51 8.40
N GLY A 163 -9.18 -4.28 7.85
CA GLY A 163 -9.21 -5.73 8.04
C GLY A 163 -10.52 -6.39 7.61
N ALA A 164 -10.91 -7.44 8.33
CA ALA A 164 -12.14 -8.19 8.08
C ALA A 164 -13.06 -8.23 9.30
N ILE A 165 -14.35 -8.04 9.07
CA ILE A 165 -15.42 -8.39 10.01
C ILE A 165 -16.00 -9.72 9.55
N VAL A 166 -16.11 -10.69 10.47
CA VAL A 166 -16.60 -12.04 10.19
C VAL A 166 -17.82 -12.34 11.06
N SER A 167 -18.94 -12.70 10.45
CA SER A 167 -20.16 -13.07 11.18
C SER A 167 -19.94 -14.33 12.02
N LYS A 168 -20.79 -14.53 13.03
CA LYS A 168 -20.98 -15.86 13.65
C LYS A 168 -21.35 -16.91 12.58
N PRO A 169 -20.99 -18.19 12.77
CA PRO A 169 -21.42 -19.24 11.84
C PRO A 169 -22.93 -19.46 12.00
N PHE A 170 -23.64 -19.64 10.89
CA PHE A 170 -25.05 -19.99 10.90
C PHE A 170 -25.32 -21.18 9.98
N ASN A 171 -26.26 -22.03 10.35
CA ASN A 171 -26.59 -23.23 9.59
C ASN A 171 -27.54 -22.87 8.43
N TYR A 172 -27.01 -22.73 7.22
CA TYR A 172 -27.81 -22.31 6.06
C TYR A 172 -28.73 -23.43 5.53
N VAL A 173 -28.51 -24.68 5.95
CA VAL A 173 -29.39 -25.82 5.59
C VAL A 173 -30.63 -25.84 6.48
N LYS A 174 -30.47 -25.60 7.78
CA LYS A 174 -31.57 -25.54 8.75
C LYS A 174 -32.29 -24.20 8.75
N SER A 175 -31.57 -23.12 8.45
CA SER A 175 -32.08 -21.74 8.44
C SER A 175 -31.69 -21.04 7.13
N PRO A 176 -32.21 -21.51 5.98
CA PRO A 176 -31.87 -20.97 4.67
C PRO A 176 -32.31 -19.51 4.50
N ASP A 177 -33.31 -19.06 5.26
CA ASP A 177 -33.82 -17.70 5.25
C ASP A 177 -32.74 -16.67 5.60
N THR A 178 -31.75 -17.03 6.43
CA THR A 178 -30.68 -16.10 6.81
C THR A 178 -29.78 -15.78 5.62
N LEU A 179 -29.35 -16.81 4.88
CA LEU A 179 -28.55 -16.64 3.67
C LEU A 179 -29.37 -15.99 2.56
N GLY A 180 -30.58 -16.48 2.32
CA GLY A 180 -31.43 -15.97 1.26
C GLY A 180 -31.81 -14.50 1.47
N ARG A 181 -32.12 -14.11 2.71
CA ARG A 181 -32.38 -12.70 3.06
C ARG A 181 -31.14 -11.83 2.86
N PHE A 182 -29.95 -12.31 3.19
CA PHE A 182 -28.72 -11.57 2.93
C PHE A 182 -28.52 -11.34 1.42
N VAL A 183 -28.63 -12.38 0.59
CA VAL A 183 -28.46 -12.28 -0.87
C VAL A 183 -29.53 -11.37 -1.49
N TYR A 184 -30.79 -11.51 -1.06
CA TYR A 184 -31.88 -10.65 -1.50
C TYR A 184 -31.64 -9.17 -1.15
N GLN A 185 -31.19 -8.89 0.08
CA GLN A 185 -30.87 -7.52 0.50
C GLN A 185 -29.65 -6.98 -0.27
N TYR A 186 -28.60 -7.78 -0.41
CA TYR A 186 -27.40 -7.43 -1.16
C TYR A 186 -27.73 -7.05 -2.61
N ALA A 187 -28.59 -7.83 -3.26
CA ALA A 187 -29.02 -7.55 -4.62
C ALA A 187 -29.83 -6.24 -4.72
N ASN A 188 -30.56 -5.87 -3.67
CA ASN A 188 -31.34 -4.63 -3.61
C ASN A 188 -30.57 -3.41 -3.15
N MET A 189 -29.34 -3.56 -2.65
CA MET A 189 -28.46 -2.44 -2.33
C MET A 189 -28.10 -1.64 -3.58
N THR A 190 -27.82 -0.36 -3.40
CA THR A 190 -27.10 0.47 -4.37
C THR A 190 -25.65 0.00 -4.51
N ALA A 191 -24.95 0.43 -5.56
CA ALA A 191 -23.52 0.11 -5.72
C ALA A 191 -22.69 0.64 -4.53
N ALA A 192 -22.98 1.84 -4.03
CA ALA A 192 -22.31 2.42 -2.88
C ALA A 192 -22.51 1.58 -1.60
N GLU A 193 -23.73 1.08 -1.35
CA GLU A 193 -24.01 0.19 -0.21
C GLU A 193 -23.34 -1.19 -0.33
N ARG A 194 -23.07 -1.64 -1.56
CA ARG A 194 -22.23 -2.82 -1.83
C ARG A 194 -20.73 -2.55 -1.70
N GLY A 195 -20.35 -1.30 -1.44
CA GLY A 195 -18.99 -0.86 -1.18
C GLY A 195 -18.25 -0.31 -2.39
N PHE A 196 -18.91 -0.06 -3.52
CA PHE A 196 -18.28 0.67 -4.63
C PHE A 196 -18.10 2.15 -4.28
N ASP A 197 -17.05 2.75 -4.82
CA ASP A 197 -16.85 4.19 -4.73
C ASP A 197 -17.83 4.92 -5.69
N PRO A 198 -18.78 5.72 -5.19
CA PRO A 198 -19.74 6.43 -6.03
C PRO A 198 -19.10 7.49 -6.95
N THR A 199 -17.87 7.91 -6.68
CA THR A 199 -17.13 8.87 -7.52
C THR A 199 -16.38 8.18 -8.66
N ALA A 200 -16.39 6.85 -8.73
CA ALA A 200 -15.79 6.07 -9.81
C ALA A 200 -16.89 5.33 -10.58
N THR A 201 -17.13 5.75 -11.81
CA THR A 201 -18.18 5.19 -12.69
C THR A 201 -17.56 4.61 -13.95
N LEU A 202 -18.21 3.63 -14.60
CA LEU A 202 -17.72 3.12 -15.88
C LEU A 202 -17.76 4.21 -16.94
N ALA A 203 -16.68 4.38 -17.69
CA ALA A 203 -16.63 5.31 -18.81
C ALA A 203 -17.54 4.83 -19.95
N THR A 204 -18.18 5.78 -20.61
CA THR A 204 -18.99 5.53 -21.81
C THR A 204 -18.11 5.30 -23.04
N ALA A 205 -18.68 4.72 -24.09
CA ALA A 205 -17.95 4.51 -25.35
C ALA A 205 -17.43 5.83 -25.96
N GLU A 206 -18.17 6.93 -25.82
CA GLU A 206 -17.78 8.26 -26.30
C GLU A 206 -16.59 8.83 -25.51
N GLU A 207 -16.59 8.66 -24.20
CA GLU A 207 -15.49 9.09 -23.33
C GLU A 207 -14.20 8.29 -23.63
N ILE A 208 -14.32 6.98 -23.85
CA ILE A 208 -13.20 6.12 -24.24
C ILE A 208 -12.65 6.55 -25.62
N GLU A 209 -13.52 6.92 -26.55
CA GLU A 209 -13.10 7.40 -27.87
C GLU A 209 -12.43 8.78 -27.81
N THR A 210 -12.82 9.62 -26.85
CA THR A 210 -12.14 10.90 -26.57
C THR A 210 -10.70 10.66 -26.10
N LEU A 211 -10.50 9.71 -25.16
CA LEU A 211 -9.15 9.30 -24.75
C LEU A 211 -8.34 8.77 -25.94
N ARG A 212 -8.93 7.91 -26.79
CA ARG A 212 -8.27 7.38 -27.99
C ARG A 212 -7.81 8.51 -28.92
N SER A 213 -8.72 9.43 -29.23
CA SER A 213 -8.43 10.58 -30.09
C SER A 213 -7.32 11.47 -29.52
N TYR A 214 -7.28 11.67 -28.20
CA TYR A 214 -6.19 12.38 -27.54
C TYR A 214 -4.85 11.66 -27.70
N VAL A 215 -4.79 10.35 -27.41
CA VAL A 215 -3.55 9.57 -27.51
C VAL A 215 -3.01 9.53 -28.95
N GLU A 216 -3.90 9.48 -29.95
CA GLU A 216 -3.52 9.51 -31.37
C GLU A 216 -2.98 10.87 -31.82
N SER A 217 -3.53 11.97 -31.29
CA SER A 217 -3.21 13.33 -31.74
C SER A 217 -2.13 14.03 -30.93
N VAL A 218 -1.89 13.63 -29.68
CA VAL A 218 -0.91 14.28 -28.80
C VAL A 218 0.52 14.01 -29.26
N THR A 219 1.29 15.09 -29.42
CA THR A 219 2.72 15.08 -29.81
C THR A 219 3.65 15.60 -28.72
N ASN A 220 3.16 16.45 -27.82
CA ASN A 220 3.96 17.15 -26.81
C ASN A 220 4.02 16.41 -25.46
N ILE A 221 4.04 15.07 -25.48
CA ILE A 221 4.26 14.21 -24.32
C ILE A 221 5.37 13.21 -24.64
N SER A 222 6.06 12.68 -23.63
CA SER A 222 7.09 11.67 -23.87
C SER A 222 6.50 10.33 -24.32
N ASP A 223 7.32 9.53 -25.00
CA ASP A 223 6.96 8.17 -25.41
C ASP A 223 6.53 7.31 -24.22
N TYR A 224 7.14 7.50 -23.05
CA TYR A 224 6.73 6.80 -21.83
C TYR A 224 5.28 7.13 -21.44
N VAL A 225 4.93 8.42 -21.34
CA VAL A 225 3.56 8.83 -20.99
C VAL A 225 2.56 8.35 -22.04
N LYS A 226 2.92 8.45 -23.31
CA LYS A 226 2.09 7.95 -24.42
C LYS A 226 1.90 6.43 -24.33
N SER A 227 2.92 5.67 -23.95
CA SER A 227 2.82 4.23 -23.72
C SER A 227 1.86 3.91 -22.56
N CYS A 228 1.97 4.63 -21.44
CA CYS A 228 1.07 4.43 -20.30
C CYS A 228 -0.42 4.62 -20.67
N LEU A 229 -0.75 5.66 -21.45
CA LEU A 229 -2.12 5.88 -21.91
C LEU A 229 -2.57 4.86 -22.97
N ASN A 230 -1.67 4.41 -23.84
CA ASN A 230 -1.95 3.31 -24.75
C ASN A 230 -2.25 2.01 -23.99
N ASP A 231 -1.55 1.74 -22.90
CA ASP A 231 -1.82 0.57 -22.05
C ASP A 231 -3.21 0.62 -21.41
N VAL A 232 -3.69 1.81 -21.01
CA VAL A 232 -5.08 1.99 -20.56
C VAL A 232 -6.07 1.52 -21.62
N LEU A 233 -5.88 1.92 -22.89
CA LEU A 233 -6.75 1.53 -24.01
C LEU A 233 -6.58 0.06 -24.41
N ARG A 234 -5.35 -0.46 -24.41
CA ARG A 234 -5.02 -1.83 -24.79
C ARG A 234 -5.60 -2.82 -23.79
N LEU A 235 -5.33 -2.63 -22.50
CA LEU A 235 -5.80 -3.51 -21.43
C LEU A 235 -7.33 -3.47 -21.29
N HIS A 236 -7.97 -2.37 -21.72
CA HIS A 236 -9.42 -2.31 -21.79
C HIS A 236 -10.05 -3.39 -22.66
N VAL A 237 -9.39 -3.77 -23.76
CA VAL A 237 -9.82 -4.85 -24.65
C VAL A 237 -9.71 -6.23 -23.97
N HIS A 238 -8.87 -6.35 -22.93
CA HIS A 238 -8.60 -7.58 -22.18
C HIS A 238 -9.30 -7.61 -20.80
N GLY A 239 -10.45 -6.94 -20.70
CA GLY A 239 -11.34 -7.09 -19.53
C GLY A 239 -11.18 -6.05 -18.43
N TRP A 240 -10.23 -5.11 -18.55
CA TRP A 240 -10.03 -4.03 -17.58
C TRP A 240 -10.94 -2.82 -17.89
N PRO A 241 -11.92 -2.49 -17.04
CA PRO A 241 -12.81 -1.37 -17.35
C PRO A 241 -12.05 -0.04 -17.25
N ILE A 242 -12.41 0.91 -18.13
CA ILE A 242 -12.02 2.31 -17.97
C ILE A 242 -13.08 2.98 -17.11
N TYR A 243 -12.63 3.67 -16.07
CA TYR A 243 -13.48 4.40 -15.14
C TYR A 243 -13.34 5.90 -15.36
N LYS A 244 -14.46 6.61 -15.28
CA LYS A 244 -14.53 8.05 -15.06
C LYS A 244 -14.53 8.32 -13.56
N ILE A 245 -13.49 9.00 -13.09
CA ILE A 245 -13.30 9.43 -11.71
C ILE A 245 -13.73 10.89 -11.58
N GLU A 246 -14.65 11.15 -10.65
CA GLU A 246 -15.07 12.50 -10.28
C GLU A 246 -14.20 13.04 -9.13
N LEU A 247 -13.70 14.25 -9.30
CA LEU A 247 -12.99 15.04 -8.29
C LEU A 247 -13.81 16.29 -7.98
N ILE A 248 -14.00 16.57 -6.69
CA ILE A 248 -14.71 17.77 -6.23
C ILE A 248 -13.67 18.85 -5.95
N LEU A 249 -13.62 19.88 -6.79
CA LEU A 249 -12.81 21.07 -6.59
C LEU A 249 -13.54 22.02 -5.63
N GLY A 250 -12.86 22.49 -4.59
CA GLY A 250 -13.39 23.51 -3.68
C GLY A 250 -13.95 22.95 -2.37
N GLU A 251 -13.06 22.86 -1.38
CA GLU A 251 -13.31 23.04 0.06
C GLU A 251 -11.99 23.08 0.86
N SER A 252 -10.82 22.93 0.23
CA SER A 252 -9.55 23.40 0.82
C SER A 252 -9.39 24.89 0.56
N GLU A 253 -9.11 25.65 1.62
CA GLU A 253 -8.74 27.07 1.54
C GLU A 253 -7.36 27.22 0.88
N LEU A 254 -7.28 27.04 -0.44
CA LEU A 254 -6.16 27.56 -1.21
C LEU A 254 -6.30 29.09 -1.24
N LYS A 255 -5.70 29.76 -0.24
CA LYS A 255 -5.49 31.21 -0.28
C LYS A 255 -4.62 31.51 -1.50
N GLU A 256 -5.20 32.21 -2.46
CA GLU A 256 -4.50 32.75 -3.63
C GLU A 256 -3.19 33.41 -3.17
N CYS A 257 -2.06 32.85 -3.63
CA CYS A 257 -0.76 33.47 -3.47
C CYS A 257 -0.66 34.57 -4.53
N ASP A 258 -0.71 35.82 -4.06
CA ASP A 258 -0.62 37.04 -4.85
C ASP A 258 0.67 37.06 -5.67
N THR A 259 0.55 36.77 -6.97
CA THR A 259 1.60 36.97 -7.95
C THR A 259 1.20 38.10 -8.89
N THR A 260 1.25 39.34 -8.38
CA THR A 260 1.19 40.52 -9.23
C THR A 260 2.48 41.34 -9.14
N GLU A 261 3.38 41.11 -10.10
CA GLU A 261 4.11 42.20 -10.74
C GLU A 261 4.72 41.75 -12.09
N ARG A 262 3.98 42.01 -13.18
CA ARG A 262 4.56 42.35 -14.48
C ARG A 262 3.51 43.06 -15.35
N LYS A 263 3.61 44.40 -15.34
CA LYS A 263 2.95 45.26 -16.32
C LYS A 263 3.40 44.89 -17.72
N ASN A 264 2.44 44.65 -18.62
CA ASN A 264 2.56 45.14 -19.99
C ASN A 264 1.18 45.43 -20.59
N THR A 265 1.03 46.70 -20.95
CA THR A 265 -0.10 47.31 -21.66
C THR A 265 -0.19 46.83 -23.10
N ARG A 266 -1.40 46.51 -23.58
CA ARG A 266 -2.00 47.03 -24.83
C ARG A 266 -3.39 46.44 -25.12
N GLY A 267 -4.33 47.34 -25.45
CA GLY A 267 -5.38 47.13 -26.46
C GLY A 267 -6.62 46.35 -26.01
N GLY A 268 -7.73 47.07 -25.77
CA GLY A 268 -8.96 46.48 -25.25
C GLY A 268 -9.90 45.87 -26.30
N THR A 269 -10.89 45.12 -25.80
CA THR A 269 -12.26 45.11 -26.32
C THR A 269 -13.19 44.70 -25.18
N LYS A 270 -14.14 45.57 -24.80
CA LYS A 270 -15.16 45.30 -23.78
C LYS A 270 -16.12 44.20 -24.29
N ARG A 271 -16.16 43.03 -23.66
CA ARG A 271 -17.27 42.07 -23.79
C ARG A 271 -18.16 42.10 -22.54
N ARG A 272 -19.46 42.03 -22.81
CA ARG A 272 -20.61 42.20 -21.91
C ARG A 272 -20.52 41.32 -20.66
N VAL A 273 -20.76 41.93 -19.50
CA VAL A 273 -21.02 41.29 -18.22
C VAL A 273 -22.33 40.50 -18.32
N GLY A 274 -22.24 39.17 -18.20
CA GLY A 274 -23.40 38.29 -17.99
C GLY A 274 -23.88 38.41 -16.55
N GLY A 275 -25.20 38.32 -16.34
CA GLY A 275 -25.85 38.46 -15.03
C GLY A 275 -25.49 37.38 -14.01
N PRO A 276 -26.00 37.49 -12.77
CA PRO A 276 -25.67 36.55 -11.69
C PRO A 276 -26.18 35.16 -12.04
N LYS A 277 -25.28 34.18 -12.15
CA LYS A 277 -25.60 32.75 -12.28
C LYS A 277 -26.23 32.24 -10.97
N THR A 278 -27.19 31.32 -11.08
CA THR A 278 -27.88 30.69 -9.94
C THR A 278 -26.97 29.70 -9.21
N ALA A 279 -27.21 29.47 -7.91
CA ALA A 279 -26.38 28.62 -7.03
C ALA A 279 -26.21 27.15 -7.49
N GLU A 280 -27.07 26.66 -8.39
CA GLU A 280 -26.93 25.34 -9.03
C GLU A 280 -25.93 25.35 -10.20
N GLU A 281 -25.83 26.43 -10.96
CA GLU A 281 -24.85 26.57 -12.06
C GLU A 281 -23.40 26.73 -11.54
N THR A 282 -23.24 27.23 -10.31
CA THR A 282 -21.93 27.30 -9.63
C THR A 282 -21.43 25.97 -9.06
N LYS A 283 -22.28 24.94 -8.95
CA LYS A 283 -21.88 23.59 -8.46
C LYS A 283 -21.35 22.66 -9.56
N GLU A 284 -21.68 22.94 -10.82
CA GLU A 284 -21.15 22.19 -11.96
C GLU A 284 -19.74 22.66 -12.33
N ASP A 285 -19.42 23.94 -12.12
CA ASP A 285 -18.11 24.57 -12.35
C ASP A 285 -16.99 24.07 -11.38
N SER A 286 -17.32 23.20 -10.43
CA SER A 286 -16.40 22.75 -9.37
C SER A 286 -16.06 21.26 -9.46
N ARG A 287 -16.31 20.61 -10.60
CA ARG A 287 -16.05 19.18 -10.80
C ARG A 287 -15.01 18.97 -11.89
N GLN A 288 -14.09 18.06 -11.65
CA GLN A 288 -13.09 17.62 -12.62
C GLN A 288 -13.24 16.12 -12.84
N TYR A 289 -13.08 15.67 -14.08
CA TYR A 289 -13.27 14.27 -14.46
C TYR A 289 -12.01 13.69 -15.08
N LEU A 290 -11.57 12.54 -14.55
CA LEU A 290 -10.43 11.80 -15.07
C LEU A 290 -10.87 10.46 -15.65
N LEU A 291 -10.32 10.07 -16.80
CA LEU A 291 -10.42 8.71 -17.31
C LEU A 291 -9.20 7.90 -16.88
N VAL A 292 -9.42 6.80 -16.18
CA VAL A 292 -8.38 5.88 -15.69
C VAL A 292 -8.72 4.45 -16.04
N GLY A 293 -7.72 3.61 -16.30
CA GLY A 293 -7.91 2.18 -16.50
C GLY A 293 -7.07 1.37 -15.50
N TYR A 294 -6.27 0.45 -16.04
CA TYR A 294 -5.32 -0.32 -15.23
C TYR A 294 -4.32 0.61 -14.49
N ALA A 295 -4.02 0.28 -13.24
CA ALA A 295 -3.08 1.04 -12.42
C ALA A 295 -1.63 0.79 -12.87
N LEU A 296 -0.83 1.86 -12.99
CA LEU A 296 0.61 1.77 -13.25
C LEU A 296 1.34 1.03 -12.12
N ASP A 297 0.89 1.28 -10.89
CA ASP A 297 1.39 0.61 -9.69
C ASP A 297 0.26 0.50 -8.65
N TYR A 298 0.31 -0.53 -7.82
CA TYR A 298 -0.64 -0.72 -6.73
C TYR A 298 -0.06 -1.53 -5.56
N SER A 299 -0.51 -1.19 -4.36
CA SER A 299 -0.11 -1.87 -3.14
C SER A 299 -0.52 -3.35 -3.18
N ARG A 300 0.44 -4.22 -2.82
CA ARG A 300 0.18 -5.65 -2.63
C ARG A 300 -0.38 -5.94 -1.24
N SER A 301 -0.56 -4.91 -0.44
CA SER A 301 -1.25 -5.00 0.83
C SER A 301 -2.77 -5.07 0.68
N LEU A 302 -3.39 -5.93 1.48
CA LEU A 302 -4.82 -5.80 1.73
C LEU A 302 -5.15 -4.61 2.65
N THR A 303 -4.32 -4.35 3.66
CA THR A 303 -4.60 -3.38 4.74
C THR A 303 -3.62 -2.21 4.76
N GLY A 304 -3.99 -1.10 5.39
CA GLY A 304 -3.23 0.15 5.32
C GLY A 304 -3.53 0.91 4.03
N ARG A 305 -2.53 1.58 3.48
CA ARG A 305 -2.73 2.62 2.45
C ARG A 305 -3.42 2.14 1.18
N GLY A 306 -3.16 0.90 0.75
CA GLY A 306 -3.82 0.35 -0.43
C GLY A 306 -3.65 1.22 -1.68
N THR A 307 -2.52 1.93 -1.78
CA THR A 307 -2.23 2.94 -2.79
C THR A 307 -2.35 2.35 -4.19
N LYS A 308 -2.94 3.11 -5.13
CA LYS A 308 -3.00 2.84 -6.56
C LYS A 308 -2.61 4.10 -7.32
N CYS A 309 -1.74 3.97 -8.31
CA CYS A 309 -1.30 5.07 -9.17
C CYS A 309 -1.78 4.81 -10.60
N PHE A 310 -2.44 5.79 -11.22
CA PHE A 310 -3.02 5.66 -12.55
C PHE A 310 -2.46 6.73 -13.47
N ALA A 311 -2.08 6.33 -14.69
CA ALA A 311 -2.07 7.27 -15.81
C ALA A 311 -3.53 7.64 -16.10
N ALA A 312 -3.79 8.93 -16.14
CA ALA A 312 -5.13 9.46 -16.29
C ALA A 312 -5.17 10.49 -17.42
N TYR A 313 -6.31 10.56 -18.10
CA TYR A 313 -6.64 11.66 -18.98
C TYR A 313 -7.63 12.59 -18.28
N ASP A 314 -7.22 13.83 -18.05
CA ASP A 314 -8.10 14.86 -17.53
C ASP A 314 -8.98 15.40 -18.66
N MET A 315 -10.28 15.10 -18.55
CA MET A 315 -11.28 15.51 -19.53
C MET A 315 -11.55 17.02 -19.53
N THR A 316 -11.12 17.71 -18.48
CA THR A 316 -11.35 19.15 -18.26
C THR A 316 -10.25 19.99 -18.88
N THR A 317 -8.99 19.61 -18.60
CA THR A 317 -7.81 20.32 -19.12
C THR A 317 -7.29 19.72 -20.42
N HIS A 318 -7.78 18.55 -20.82
CA HIS A 318 -7.30 17.77 -21.96
C HIS A 318 -5.81 17.43 -21.87
N GLN A 319 -5.36 17.01 -20.69
CA GLN A 319 -3.96 16.68 -20.40
C GLN A 319 -3.81 15.29 -19.79
N ALA A 320 -2.63 14.71 -19.96
CA ALA A 320 -2.22 13.51 -19.23
C ALA A 320 -1.78 13.91 -17.81
N VAL A 321 -2.30 13.22 -16.80
CA VAL A 321 -1.99 13.46 -15.38
C VAL A 321 -1.82 12.14 -14.64
N LEU A 322 -1.16 12.16 -13.48
CA LEU A 322 -1.08 11.00 -12.59
C LEU A 322 -2.13 11.12 -11.48
N LEU A 323 -2.98 10.11 -11.31
CA LEU A 323 -3.87 10.00 -10.15
C LEU A 323 -3.28 9.01 -9.13
N LYS A 324 -3.03 9.46 -7.90
CA LYS A 324 -2.74 8.62 -6.73
C LYS A 324 -4.01 8.49 -5.89
N ASP A 325 -4.47 7.28 -5.69
CA ASP A 325 -5.66 6.90 -4.92
C ASP A 325 -5.20 6.06 -3.71
N THR A 326 -5.46 6.52 -2.48
CA THR A 326 -4.86 5.94 -1.26
C THR A 326 -5.75 6.08 -0.04
N TRP A 327 -5.44 5.35 1.03
CA TRP A 327 -6.12 5.40 2.32
C TRP A 327 -5.17 5.92 3.37
N ARG A 328 -5.57 6.97 4.10
CA ARG A 328 -4.73 7.60 5.12
C ARG A 328 -5.35 7.45 6.51
N PRO A 329 -4.56 7.17 7.56
CA PRO A 329 -5.09 7.16 8.92
C PRO A 329 -5.55 8.57 9.35
N VAL A 330 -6.65 8.61 10.11
CA VAL A 330 -7.23 9.85 10.62
C VAL A 330 -6.79 10.06 12.06
N SER A 331 -6.02 11.12 12.30
CA SER A 331 -5.62 11.59 13.62
C SER A 331 -5.26 13.08 13.55
N ALA A 332 -5.50 13.83 14.62
CA ALA A 332 -5.11 15.24 14.70
C ALA A 332 -3.59 15.45 14.59
N ASN A 333 -2.79 14.40 14.84
CA ASN A 333 -1.33 14.45 14.80
C ASN A 333 -0.74 13.94 13.46
N ILE A 334 -1.59 13.56 12.50
CA ILE A 334 -1.14 13.03 11.20
C ILE A 334 -1.55 14.03 10.12
N ARG A 335 -0.57 14.61 9.46
CA ARG A 335 -0.79 15.47 8.29
C ARG A 335 -1.04 14.63 7.05
N THR A 336 -1.82 15.18 6.14
CA THR A 336 -2.03 14.63 4.81
C THR A 336 -0.80 14.89 3.93
N GLU A 337 -0.59 14.04 2.93
CA GLU A 337 0.45 14.28 1.93
C GLU A 337 0.23 15.60 1.18
N GLY A 338 -1.04 15.98 0.97
CA GLY A 338 -1.41 17.27 0.38
C GLY A 338 -0.84 18.45 1.17
N GLU A 339 -1.03 18.47 2.50
CA GLU A 339 -0.48 19.51 3.37
C GLU A 339 1.05 19.54 3.34
N VAL A 340 1.71 18.38 3.19
CA VAL A 340 3.17 18.31 3.01
C VAL A 340 3.57 18.98 1.69
N TYR A 341 2.91 18.63 0.59
CA TYR A 341 3.13 19.25 -0.73
C TYR A 341 2.91 20.77 -0.70
N GLU A 342 1.81 21.24 -0.10
CA GLU A 342 1.52 22.66 0.07
C GLU A 342 2.68 23.38 0.78
N ARG A 343 3.20 22.81 1.87
CA ARG A 343 4.33 23.38 2.60
C ARG A 343 5.59 23.43 1.75
N ILE A 344 5.99 22.35 1.09
CA ILE A 344 7.23 22.31 0.30
C ILE A 344 7.15 23.17 -0.96
N HIS A 345 5.99 23.25 -1.64
CA HIS A 345 5.77 24.17 -2.76
C HIS A 345 5.84 25.63 -2.31
N SER A 346 5.21 25.99 -1.17
CA SER A 346 5.24 27.36 -0.64
C SER A 346 6.65 27.87 -0.32
N LYS A 347 7.62 26.95 -0.16
CA LYS A 347 9.02 27.23 0.16
C LYS A 347 9.95 27.13 -1.06
N GLY A 348 9.41 26.86 -2.25
CA GLY A 348 10.19 26.76 -3.49
C GLY A 348 11.20 25.61 -3.45
N VAL A 349 10.78 24.46 -2.92
CA VAL A 349 11.55 23.20 -3.01
C VAL A 349 11.60 22.76 -4.47
N ARG A 350 12.80 22.48 -4.98
CA ARG A 350 13.02 22.01 -6.36
C ARG A 350 12.78 20.50 -6.47
N TYR A 351 12.59 20.01 -7.69
CA TYR A 351 12.61 18.57 -8.03
C TYR A 351 11.57 17.73 -7.28
N ILE A 352 10.36 18.29 -7.14
CA ILE A 352 9.17 17.64 -6.58
C ILE A 352 8.01 17.80 -7.56
N ALA A 353 7.10 16.84 -7.58
CA ALA A 353 5.94 16.87 -8.47
C ALA A 353 4.99 18.05 -8.16
N THR A 354 4.29 18.53 -9.17
CA THR A 354 3.26 19.57 -9.07
C THR A 354 1.93 18.93 -8.71
N VAL A 355 1.31 19.36 -7.62
CA VAL A 355 -0.02 18.87 -7.19
C VAL A 355 -1.10 19.74 -7.81
N LEU A 356 -1.98 19.14 -8.61
CA LEU A 356 -3.12 19.80 -9.24
C LEU A 356 -4.40 19.68 -8.39
N HIS A 357 -4.52 18.58 -7.64
CA HIS A 357 -5.65 18.32 -6.75
C HIS A 357 -5.18 17.44 -5.60
N CYS A 358 -5.70 17.67 -4.39
CA CYS A 358 -5.63 16.69 -3.32
C CYS A 358 -6.81 16.84 -2.35
N GLY A 359 -7.26 15.74 -1.75
CA GLY A 359 -8.36 15.79 -0.79
C GLY A 359 -8.94 14.43 -0.42
N ASP A 360 -9.73 14.43 0.66
CA ASP A 360 -10.51 13.26 1.02
C ASP A 360 -11.67 13.05 0.03
N VAL A 361 -11.84 11.82 -0.43
CA VAL A 361 -12.94 11.45 -1.33
C VAL A 361 -14.25 11.52 -0.55
N GLY A 362 -15.17 12.36 -1.02
CA GLY A 362 -16.44 12.68 -0.34
C GLY A 362 -16.46 14.05 0.34
N GLY A 363 -15.36 14.81 0.33
CA GLY A 363 -15.30 16.18 0.87
C GLY A 363 -15.65 16.21 2.36
N THR A 364 -16.62 17.04 2.75
CA THR A 364 -17.14 17.10 4.14
C THR A 364 -17.59 15.76 4.74
N GLN A 365 -17.93 14.77 3.91
CA GLN A 365 -18.32 13.43 4.34
C GLN A 365 -17.37 12.40 3.73
N PRO A 366 -16.14 12.29 4.27
CA PRO A 366 -15.12 11.44 3.69
C PRO A 366 -15.53 9.96 3.74
N GLN A 367 -15.17 9.22 2.70
CA GLN A 367 -15.30 7.76 2.70
C GLN A 367 -14.35 7.16 3.73
N GLN A 368 -14.88 6.30 4.61
CA GLN A 368 -14.19 5.83 5.81
C GLN A 368 -14.23 4.31 5.96
N THR A 369 -13.15 3.74 6.49
CA THR A 369 -13.15 2.35 6.96
C THR A 369 -14.03 2.19 8.19
N LEU A 370 -14.48 0.97 8.48
CA LEU A 370 -15.36 0.68 9.63
C LEU A 370 -14.76 -0.39 10.56
N THR A 371 -13.91 -1.28 10.06
CA THR A 371 -13.44 -2.45 10.82
C THR A 371 -12.81 -2.08 12.17
N GLN A 372 -12.13 -0.94 12.28
CA GLN A 372 -11.50 -0.48 13.51
C GLN A 372 -12.50 -0.32 14.68
N GLU A 373 -13.78 -0.06 14.41
CA GLU A 373 -14.80 0.09 15.47
C GLU A 373 -15.03 -1.22 16.23
N TRP A 374 -14.81 -2.37 15.59
CA TRP A 374 -15.04 -3.70 16.15
C TRP A 374 -13.87 -4.23 16.98
N ILE A 375 -12.72 -3.56 16.90
CA ILE A 375 -11.48 -3.94 17.58
C ILE A 375 -10.93 -2.80 18.45
N ARG A 376 -11.67 -1.70 18.61
CA ARG A 376 -11.19 -0.49 19.29
C ARG A 376 -10.80 -0.73 20.74
N GLU A 377 -11.52 -1.61 21.44
CA GLU A 377 -11.22 -1.96 22.83
C GLU A 377 -9.91 -2.73 22.97
N ASP A 378 -9.67 -3.68 22.07
CA ASP A 378 -8.47 -4.54 22.08
C ASP A 378 -7.25 -3.85 21.43
N HIS A 379 -7.48 -2.98 20.44
CA HIS A 379 -6.46 -2.33 19.63
C HIS A 379 -6.77 -0.84 19.39
N PRO A 380 -6.68 0.01 20.43
CA PRO A 380 -6.98 1.44 20.32
C PRO A 380 -6.03 2.20 19.37
N SER A 381 -4.89 1.61 19.01
CA SER A 381 -3.91 2.18 18.08
C SER A 381 -4.28 2.02 16.60
N ILE A 382 -5.26 1.17 16.26
CA ILE A 382 -5.72 1.01 14.89
C ILE A 382 -6.72 2.13 14.59
N LEU A 383 -6.29 3.06 13.73
CA LEU A 383 -7.07 4.25 13.37
C LEU A 383 -8.06 3.96 12.24
N CYS A 384 -9.13 4.76 12.22
CA CYS A 384 -9.97 4.91 11.03
C CYS A 384 -9.12 5.43 9.87
N GLN A 385 -9.42 5.00 8.65
CA GLN A 385 -8.76 5.52 7.45
C GLN A 385 -9.76 6.26 6.56
N ASN A 386 -9.37 7.43 6.06
CA ASN A 386 -10.09 8.17 5.03
C ASN A 386 -9.53 7.77 3.65
N HIS A 387 -10.41 7.62 2.67
CA HIS A 387 -10.03 7.53 1.27
C HIS A 387 -9.59 8.91 0.77
N TYR A 388 -8.43 9.00 0.13
CA TYR A 388 -7.75 10.23 -0.25
C TYR A 388 -7.22 10.14 -1.69
N ARG A 389 -7.25 11.25 -2.43
CA ARG A 389 -6.70 11.34 -3.79
C ARG A 389 -5.73 12.48 -3.91
N LEU A 390 -4.69 12.27 -4.73
CA LEU A 390 -3.82 13.33 -5.24
C LEU A 390 -3.73 13.22 -6.76
N VAL A 391 -3.72 14.36 -7.44
CA VAL A 391 -3.47 14.45 -8.88
C VAL A 391 -2.19 15.23 -9.10
N PHE A 392 -1.25 14.65 -9.83
CA PHE A 392 0.00 15.28 -10.21
C PHE A 392 0.02 15.62 -11.69
N ALA A 393 0.65 16.75 -12.04
CA ALA A 393 0.83 17.13 -13.44
C ALA A 393 1.81 16.21 -14.17
N GLU A 394 2.85 15.76 -13.47
CA GLU A 394 3.91 14.94 -14.03
C GLU A 394 3.62 13.44 -13.88
N ILE A 395 3.79 12.69 -14.97
CA ILE A 395 3.86 11.24 -14.96
C ILE A 395 5.35 10.86 -15.16
N GLY A 396 6.02 10.48 -14.07
CA GLY A 396 7.41 10.06 -14.09
C GLY A 396 7.57 8.57 -14.32
N ARG A 397 8.64 8.16 -15.03
CA ARG A 397 8.99 6.75 -15.19
C ARG A 397 9.76 6.23 -13.98
N PRO A 398 9.63 4.92 -13.64
CA PRO A 398 10.34 4.34 -12.50
C PRO A 398 11.86 4.52 -12.61
N LEU A 399 12.54 4.78 -11.50
CA LEU A 399 13.99 5.00 -11.49
C LEU A 399 14.74 3.85 -12.16
N GLN A 400 14.33 2.61 -11.93
CA GLN A 400 14.98 1.41 -12.48
C GLN A 400 14.98 1.35 -14.02
N THR A 401 14.30 2.28 -14.71
CA THR A 401 14.30 2.40 -16.18
C THR A 401 15.42 3.29 -16.73
N TYR A 402 16.31 3.86 -15.90
CA TYR A 402 17.44 4.68 -16.38
C TYR A 402 18.25 4.00 -17.50
N GLU A 403 18.91 4.75 -18.37
CA GLU A 403 19.64 4.19 -19.51
C GLU A 403 21.07 3.77 -19.15
N HIS A 404 21.76 4.57 -18.34
CA HIS A 404 23.15 4.36 -17.93
C HIS A 404 23.42 5.01 -16.57
N SER A 405 24.56 4.71 -15.94
CA SER A 405 24.87 5.18 -14.58
C SER A 405 24.94 6.71 -14.44
N LEU A 406 25.31 7.44 -15.50
CA LEU A 406 25.27 8.91 -15.48
C LEU A 406 23.84 9.42 -15.26
N GLN A 407 22.87 8.99 -16.06
CA GLN A 407 21.46 9.40 -15.91
C GLN A 407 20.91 8.99 -14.53
N MET A 408 21.23 7.79 -14.05
CA MET A 408 20.88 7.35 -12.70
C MET A 408 21.43 8.32 -11.63
N THR A 409 22.70 8.68 -11.74
CA THR A 409 23.38 9.57 -10.79
C THR A 409 22.80 10.98 -10.83
N GLU A 410 22.53 11.54 -12.01
CA GLU A 410 21.90 12.85 -12.19
C GLU A 410 20.50 12.91 -11.57
N VAL A 411 19.70 11.85 -11.78
CA VAL A 411 18.34 11.74 -11.24
C VAL A 411 18.36 11.64 -9.72
N ILE A 412 19.21 10.78 -9.15
CA ILE A 412 19.37 10.65 -7.70
C ILE A 412 19.89 11.97 -7.10
N TYR A 413 20.79 12.66 -7.80
CA TYR A 413 21.30 13.97 -7.38
C TYR A 413 20.18 15.03 -7.35
N CYS A 414 19.28 15.07 -8.34
CA CYS A 414 18.10 15.94 -8.31
C CYS A 414 17.23 15.67 -7.08
N ALA A 415 16.95 14.40 -6.77
CA ALA A 415 16.20 14.01 -5.58
C ALA A 415 16.92 14.38 -4.26
N LEU A 416 18.25 14.27 -4.22
CA LEU A 416 19.07 14.71 -3.07
C LEU A 416 18.98 16.22 -2.87
N LEU A 417 18.97 17.01 -3.95
CA LEU A 417 18.74 18.46 -3.90
C LEU A 417 17.31 18.80 -3.45
N ALA A 418 16.31 18.03 -3.90
CA ALA A 418 14.93 18.15 -3.41
C ALA A 418 14.87 17.96 -1.89
N HIS A 419 15.52 16.91 -1.41
CA HIS A 419 15.61 16.59 0.01
C HIS A 419 16.36 17.66 0.81
N GLN A 420 17.45 18.24 0.27
CA GLN A 420 18.15 19.38 0.89
C GLN A 420 17.23 20.58 1.03
N ASP A 421 16.55 20.96 -0.05
CA ASP A 421 15.61 22.08 -0.07
C ASP A 421 14.45 21.84 0.91
N ALA A 422 13.87 20.63 0.93
CA ALA A 422 12.80 20.27 1.85
C ALA A 422 13.23 20.40 3.32
N TRP A 423 14.42 19.91 3.68
CA TRP A 423 14.93 20.02 5.04
C TRP A 423 15.31 21.46 5.43
N THR A 424 16.01 22.18 4.55
CA THR A 424 16.59 23.49 4.89
C THR A 424 15.63 24.66 4.71
N LYS A 425 14.72 24.59 3.72
CA LYS A 425 13.75 25.66 3.42
C LYS A 425 12.38 25.39 4.02
N ALA A 426 11.95 24.12 4.02
CA ALA A 426 10.62 23.73 4.50
C ALA A 426 10.62 23.05 5.87
N GLU A 427 11.77 22.64 6.38
CA GLU A 427 11.90 21.89 7.64
C GLU A 427 11.09 20.58 7.64
N VAL A 428 11.11 19.89 6.49
CA VAL A 428 10.46 18.60 6.26
C VAL A 428 11.52 17.52 6.00
N LEU A 429 11.43 16.40 6.72
CA LEU A 429 12.22 15.19 6.52
C LEU A 429 11.37 14.14 5.78
N HIS A 430 11.94 13.37 4.84
CA HIS A 430 11.17 12.47 3.99
C HIS A 430 10.87 11.11 4.64
N CYS A 431 11.85 10.50 5.31
CA CYS A 431 11.74 9.22 6.03
C CYS A 431 11.44 7.96 5.17
N ASP A 432 11.49 8.03 3.84
CA ASP A 432 11.25 6.88 2.95
C ASP A 432 11.91 7.01 1.58
N ILE A 433 13.19 7.41 1.55
CA ILE A 433 13.96 7.43 0.31
C ILE A 433 14.12 5.99 -0.21
N SER A 434 13.65 5.73 -1.43
CA SER A 434 13.69 4.41 -2.08
C SER A 434 13.71 4.55 -3.60
N ASP A 435 13.92 3.43 -4.32
CA ASP A 435 13.86 3.41 -5.79
C ASP A 435 12.43 3.57 -6.34
N GLY A 436 11.40 3.30 -5.53
CA GLY A 436 10.01 3.61 -5.85
C GLY A 436 9.64 5.07 -5.66
N ASN A 437 10.40 5.80 -4.83
CA ASN A 437 10.08 7.17 -4.43
C ASN A 437 10.91 8.25 -5.15
N VAL A 438 11.75 7.82 -6.10
CA VAL A 438 12.48 8.70 -7.01
C VAL A 438 12.03 8.36 -8.42
N LEU A 439 11.51 9.34 -9.15
CA LEU A 439 11.04 9.16 -10.52
C LEU A 439 11.94 9.90 -11.50
N ILE A 440 12.00 9.40 -12.73
CA ILE A 440 12.62 10.13 -13.84
C ILE A 440 11.51 10.85 -14.59
N TYR A 441 11.61 12.17 -14.67
CA TYR A 441 10.72 13.01 -15.44
C TYR A 441 11.41 13.47 -16.72
N GLU A 442 10.69 13.38 -17.84
CA GLU A 442 11.18 13.75 -19.16
C GLU A 442 10.40 14.96 -19.66
N ALA A 443 11.07 16.11 -19.67
CA ALA A 443 10.55 17.29 -20.33
C ALA A 443 10.73 17.14 -21.84
N VAL A 444 9.68 17.41 -22.61
CA VAL A 444 9.69 17.24 -24.07
C VAL A 444 9.46 18.55 -24.82
N ASP A 445 9.91 18.61 -26.06
CA ASP A 445 9.56 19.69 -26.99
C ASP A 445 8.16 19.47 -27.61
N GLN A 446 7.80 20.29 -28.60
CA GLN A 446 6.50 20.23 -29.27
C GLN A 446 6.31 18.96 -30.11
N ASP A 447 7.41 18.33 -30.51
CA ASP A 447 7.47 17.13 -31.32
C ASP A 447 7.57 15.85 -30.47
N GLY A 448 7.66 16.00 -29.14
CA GLY A 448 7.73 14.89 -28.18
C GLY A 448 9.15 14.41 -27.89
N ASN A 449 10.17 15.08 -28.42
CA ASN A 449 11.55 14.69 -28.17
C ASN A 449 11.96 15.10 -26.76
N VAL A 450 12.60 14.18 -26.03
CA VAL A 450 13.11 14.46 -24.69
C VAL A 450 14.20 15.53 -24.77
N THR A 451 13.93 16.68 -24.14
CA THR A 451 14.87 17.81 -24.03
C THR A 451 15.68 17.75 -22.75
N THR A 452 15.10 17.20 -21.68
CA THR A 452 15.76 17.06 -20.38
C THR A 452 15.16 15.89 -19.63
N SER A 453 16.02 15.06 -19.02
CA SER A 453 15.64 14.09 -17.99
C SER A 453 16.02 14.64 -16.62
N THR A 454 15.10 14.63 -15.66
CA THR A 454 15.33 15.17 -14.31
C THR A 454 14.74 14.23 -13.27
N GLY A 455 15.32 14.20 -12.07
CA GLY A 455 14.74 13.45 -10.96
C GLY A 455 13.62 14.20 -10.26
N LEU A 456 12.56 13.49 -9.87
CA LEU A 456 11.51 13.97 -8.97
C LEU A 456 11.48 13.10 -7.71
N LEU A 457 11.47 13.73 -6.54
CA LEU A 457 11.25 13.06 -5.25
C LEU A 457 9.75 13.10 -4.91
N ASN A 458 9.12 11.94 -4.73
CA ASN A 458 7.68 11.79 -4.47
C ASN A 458 7.41 10.92 -3.22
N ASP A 459 6.12 10.69 -2.93
CA ASP A 459 5.62 9.93 -1.78
C ASP A 459 6.03 10.50 -0.41
N TRP A 460 5.51 11.69 -0.12
CA TRP A 460 5.77 12.41 1.13
C TRP A 460 4.85 11.98 2.29
N ASP A 461 4.12 10.86 2.13
CA ASP A 461 3.17 10.30 3.10
C ASP A 461 3.79 10.03 4.49
N LEU A 462 5.08 9.68 4.52
CA LEU A 462 5.80 9.36 5.76
C LEU A 462 6.65 10.52 6.29
N ALA A 463 6.52 11.70 5.67
CA ALA A 463 7.31 12.87 5.99
C ALA A 463 7.02 13.37 7.41
N LYS A 464 8.06 13.95 8.03
CA LYS A 464 7.98 14.53 9.37
C LYS A 464 8.41 15.98 9.34
N TYR A 465 7.67 16.84 10.02
CA TYR A 465 8.10 18.22 10.21
C TYR A 465 9.05 18.28 11.40
N LYS A 466 10.10 19.09 11.26
CA LYS A 466 11.15 19.25 12.28
C LYS A 466 10.60 19.67 13.64
N GLU A 467 9.51 20.44 13.68
CA GLU A 467 8.85 20.86 14.92
C GLU A 467 8.25 19.67 15.70
N ASP A 468 7.64 18.70 15.02
CA ASP A 468 7.05 17.51 15.67
C ASP A 468 8.10 16.47 16.09
N MET A 469 9.32 16.58 15.58
CA MET A 469 10.41 15.67 15.94
C MET A 469 10.93 15.89 17.38
N THR A 470 10.55 17.00 18.02
CA THR A 470 10.96 17.35 19.39
C THR A 470 9.99 16.85 20.47
N GLU A 471 8.76 16.48 20.09
CA GLU A 471 7.73 15.94 20.97
C GLU A 471 7.96 14.45 21.27
N PRO A 472 7.65 13.95 22.50
CA PRO A 472 7.72 12.53 22.80
C PRO A 472 6.79 11.75 21.86
N HIS A 473 7.40 10.91 21.01
CA HIS A 473 6.71 10.27 19.90
C HIS A 473 5.51 9.42 20.37
N THR A 474 4.30 9.77 19.93
CA THR A 474 3.08 9.00 20.19
C THR A 474 2.98 7.73 19.34
N GLN A 475 3.79 7.61 18.29
CA GLN A 475 3.89 6.41 17.45
C GLN A 475 5.32 5.83 17.49
N ASN A 476 5.47 4.73 18.22
CA ASN A 476 6.74 4.00 18.41
C ASN A 476 7.15 3.15 17.18
N SER A 477 6.62 3.41 15.99
CA SER A 477 6.85 2.56 14.81
C SER A 477 7.88 3.17 13.86
N ARG A 478 9.01 2.49 13.71
CA ARG A 478 9.97 2.68 12.61
C ARG A 478 9.26 2.60 11.26
N SER A 479 9.30 3.67 10.48
CA SER A 479 8.72 3.83 9.13
C SER A 479 9.79 3.73 8.04
N GLY A 480 9.36 3.53 6.79
CA GLY A 480 10.22 3.48 5.59
C GLY A 480 10.35 2.09 4.95
N THR A 481 11.14 2.05 3.86
CA THR A 481 11.45 0.86 3.08
C THR A 481 12.72 0.17 3.60
N TRP A 482 12.57 -1.10 4.03
CA TRP A 482 13.59 -1.83 4.80
C TRP A 482 14.98 -1.85 4.16
N GLN A 483 15.04 -2.08 2.84
CA GLN A 483 16.29 -2.13 2.08
C GLN A 483 17.03 -0.79 2.06
N PHE A 484 16.35 0.34 2.21
CA PHE A 484 17.00 1.65 2.15
C PHE A 484 17.23 2.27 3.53
N MET A 485 16.50 1.83 4.56
CA MET A 485 16.71 2.28 5.94
C MET A 485 18.19 2.18 6.37
N SER A 486 18.61 3.18 7.14
CA SER A 486 19.94 3.23 7.74
C SER A 486 20.20 2.03 8.66
N ALA A 487 21.47 1.65 8.79
CA ALA A 487 21.84 0.52 9.65
C ALA A 487 21.44 0.75 11.12
N LEU A 488 21.43 2.00 11.59
CA LEU A 488 21.02 2.34 12.95
C LEU A 488 19.50 2.25 13.15
N LEU A 489 18.68 2.69 12.21
CA LEU A 489 17.22 2.51 12.28
C LEU A 489 16.84 1.03 12.26
N LEU A 490 17.50 0.23 11.43
CA LEU A 490 17.27 -1.22 11.38
C LEU A 490 17.67 -1.91 12.69
N LYS A 491 18.76 -1.49 13.32
CA LYS A 491 19.26 -2.07 14.57
C LYS A 491 18.47 -1.60 15.81
N PHE A 492 18.00 -0.36 15.81
CA PHE A 492 17.33 0.27 16.95
C PHE A 492 15.92 0.75 16.55
N PRO A 493 14.88 -0.10 16.67
CA PRO A 493 13.53 0.20 16.21
C PRO A 493 12.88 1.46 16.81
N LYS A 494 13.34 1.87 18.01
CA LYS A 494 12.85 3.05 18.73
C LYS A 494 13.68 4.32 18.45
N LYS A 495 14.72 4.23 17.62
CA LYS A 495 15.54 5.40 17.25
C LYS A 495 14.67 6.40 16.47
N PRO A 496 14.66 7.69 16.84
CA PRO A 496 14.08 8.73 16.00
C PRO A 496 14.76 8.78 14.63
N HIS A 497 13.98 9.04 13.59
CA HIS A 497 14.54 9.35 12.27
C HIS A 497 15.28 10.69 12.34
N GLU A 498 16.42 10.78 11.68
CA GLU A 498 17.25 11.97 11.57
C GLU A 498 17.63 12.18 10.10
N VAL A 499 18.12 13.38 9.76
CA VAL A 499 18.59 13.71 8.41
C VAL A 499 19.64 12.71 7.91
N SER A 500 20.54 12.27 8.78
CA SER A 500 21.56 11.28 8.44
C SER A 500 20.98 9.95 7.98
N ASP A 501 19.79 9.58 8.45
CA ASP A 501 19.14 8.34 8.03
C ASP A 501 18.63 8.44 6.58
N ASP A 502 18.01 9.57 6.20
CA ASP A 502 17.60 9.82 4.81
C ASP A 502 18.82 9.95 3.90
N LEU A 503 19.91 10.59 4.36
CA LEU A 503 21.16 10.68 3.59
C LEU A 503 21.86 9.31 3.41
N GLU A 504 21.85 8.45 4.43
CA GLU A 504 22.33 7.08 4.28
C GLU A 504 21.44 6.27 3.32
N SER A 505 20.14 6.55 3.30
CA SER A 505 19.20 5.91 2.36
C SER A 505 19.53 6.24 0.89
N PHE A 506 19.98 7.46 0.57
CA PHE A 506 20.52 7.79 -0.77
C PHE A 506 21.76 6.98 -1.13
N VAL A 507 22.64 6.68 -0.16
CA VAL A 507 23.81 5.81 -0.38
C VAL A 507 23.38 4.37 -0.65
N HIS A 508 22.41 3.85 0.10
CA HIS A 508 21.86 2.52 -0.15
C HIS A 508 21.11 2.45 -1.48
N LEU A 509 20.42 3.52 -1.88
CA LEU A 509 19.69 3.60 -3.15
C LEU A 509 20.61 3.42 -4.36
N ILE A 510 21.70 4.18 -4.42
CA ILE A 510 22.64 4.05 -5.53
C ILE A 510 23.30 2.66 -5.52
N ASN A 511 23.75 2.17 -4.36
CA ASN A 511 24.33 0.82 -4.24
C ASN A 511 23.36 -0.27 -4.65
N TRP A 512 22.08 -0.17 -4.30
CA TRP A 512 21.04 -1.14 -4.64
C TRP A 512 20.86 -1.26 -6.16
N LEU A 513 20.81 -0.13 -6.87
CA LEU A 513 20.71 -0.11 -8.33
C LEU A 513 22.01 -0.58 -8.99
N SER A 514 23.18 -0.20 -8.45
CA SER A 514 24.47 -0.72 -8.89
C SER A 514 24.53 -2.24 -8.75
N PHE A 515 24.01 -2.78 -7.65
CA PHE A 515 24.03 -4.23 -7.38
C PHE A 515 23.20 -5.00 -8.40
N GLN A 516 22.04 -4.46 -8.77
CA GLN A 516 21.09 -5.12 -9.66
C GLN A 516 21.47 -5.03 -11.14
N TYR A 517 22.05 -3.92 -11.58
CA TYR A 517 22.13 -3.62 -13.01
C TYR A 517 23.55 -3.36 -13.53
N HIS A 518 24.57 -3.32 -12.68
CA HIS A 518 25.95 -3.00 -13.11
C HIS A 518 26.91 -4.14 -12.80
N GLU A 519 27.78 -4.45 -13.76
CA GLU A 519 28.74 -5.55 -13.64
C GLU A 519 29.70 -5.33 -12.47
N GLN A 520 29.80 -6.35 -11.62
CA GLN A 520 30.68 -6.35 -10.46
C GLN A 520 31.99 -7.11 -10.74
N THR A 521 33.05 -6.79 -9.98
CA THR A 521 34.32 -7.53 -10.00
C THR A 521 34.10 -9.00 -9.64
N MET A 522 33.19 -9.27 -8.70
CA MET A 522 32.72 -10.61 -8.39
C MET A 522 31.70 -11.04 -9.45
N LYS A 523 31.97 -12.19 -10.10
CA LYS A 523 31.16 -12.63 -11.25
C LYS A 523 30.14 -13.72 -10.94
N ASP A 524 30.18 -14.34 -9.75
CA ASP A 524 29.24 -15.41 -9.42
C ASP A 524 27.87 -14.85 -8.99
N PRO A 525 26.80 -15.05 -9.78
CA PRO A 525 25.51 -14.47 -9.45
C PRO A 525 24.87 -15.04 -8.18
N GLY A 526 25.22 -16.27 -7.80
CA GLY A 526 24.73 -16.90 -6.57
C GLY A 526 25.29 -16.21 -5.33
N VAL A 527 26.61 -15.98 -5.32
CA VAL A 527 27.28 -15.24 -4.24
C VAL A 527 26.78 -13.79 -4.17
N LEU A 528 26.58 -13.13 -5.33
CA LEU A 528 26.00 -11.78 -5.37
C LEU A 528 24.60 -11.76 -4.72
N ASN A 529 23.75 -12.73 -5.05
CA ASN A 529 22.41 -12.82 -4.49
C ASN A 529 22.43 -13.07 -2.96
N GLU A 530 23.31 -13.96 -2.48
CA GLU A 530 23.49 -14.19 -1.03
C GLU A 530 24.01 -12.94 -0.31
N GLU A 531 24.99 -12.24 -0.88
CA GLU A 531 25.55 -11.02 -0.29
C GLU A 531 24.51 -9.89 -0.24
N LEU A 532 23.72 -9.71 -1.30
CA LEU A 532 22.64 -8.73 -1.32
C LEU A 532 21.57 -9.05 -0.26
N ARG A 533 21.12 -10.32 -0.14
CA ARG A 533 20.18 -10.74 0.91
C ARG A 533 20.75 -10.50 2.30
N SER A 534 22.02 -10.82 2.50
CA SER A 534 22.75 -10.64 3.76
C SER A 534 22.81 -9.17 4.19
N ILE A 535 23.01 -8.25 3.24
CA ILE A 535 23.09 -6.80 3.50
C ILE A 535 21.69 -6.19 3.65
N TYR A 536 20.78 -6.47 2.72
CA TYR A 536 19.56 -5.68 2.54
C TYR A 536 18.29 -6.36 3.07
N ASP A 537 18.25 -7.68 3.22
CA ASP A 537 17.03 -8.41 3.60
C ASP A 537 17.14 -9.18 4.92
N GLN A 538 18.33 -9.32 5.50
CA GLN A 538 18.50 -10.08 6.74
C GLN A 538 17.80 -9.37 7.92
N PHE A 539 16.93 -10.10 8.61
CA PHE A 539 16.29 -9.65 9.84
C PHE A 539 16.21 -10.76 10.90
N VAL A 540 16.04 -10.35 12.15
CA VAL A 540 15.65 -11.20 13.27
C VAL A 540 14.60 -10.48 14.11
N THR A 541 13.63 -11.18 14.67
CA THR A 541 12.69 -10.56 15.62
C THR A 541 13.31 -10.59 17.02
N ASN A 542 13.35 -9.44 17.69
CA ASN A 542 13.82 -9.34 19.07
C ASN A 542 12.75 -9.80 20.09
N ALA A 543 13.12 -9.86 21.37
CA ALA A 543 12.22 -10.31 22.44
C ALA A 543 10.98 -9.42 22.64
N GLU A 544 11.04 -8.15 22.19
CA GLU A 544 9.92 -7.21 22.23
C GLU A 544 9.01 -7.32 20.98
N GLY A 545 9.31 -8.23 20.05
CA GLY A 545 8.54 -8.44 18.84
C GLY A 545 8.92 -7.52 17.67
N TYR A 546 9.96 -6.68 17.79
CA TYR A 546 10.41 -5.86 16.65
C TYR A 546 11.37 -6.62 15.76
N ASP A 547 11.17 -6.53 14.45
CA ASP A 547 12.17 -6.99 13.50
C ASP A 547 13.37 -6.03 13.51
N ILE A 548 14.58 -6.56 13.66
CA ILE A 548 15.83 -5.82 13.65
C ILE A 548 16.78 -6.42 12.62
N GLY A 549 17.64 -5.60 12.04
CA GLY A 549 18.55 -6.03 10.98
C GLY A 549 19.67 -5.04 10.72
N GLY A 550 20.20 -5.06 9.49
CA GLY A 550 21.22 -4.11 9.06
C GLY A 550 22.60 -4.31 9.71
N LEU A 551 22.87 -5.48 10.31
CA LEU A 551 24.18 -5.76 10.91
C LEU A 551 25.30 -5.72 9.86
N ARG A 552 25.09 -6.35 8.70
CA ARG A 552 26.05 -6.34 7.59
C ARG A 552 26.22 -4.94 6.97
N LYS A 553 25.13 -4.16 6.86
CA LYS A 553 25.21 -2.73 6.52
C LYS A 553 26.09 -1.98 7.51
N LEU A 554 25.85 -2.16 8.81
CA LEU A 554 26.60 -1.49 9.87
C LEU A 554 28.09 -1.81 9.81
N ASP A 555 28.45 -3.07 9.57
CA ASP A 555 29.85 -3.51 9.50
C ASP A 555 30.56 -2.89 8.28
N LYS A 556 29.94 -2.94 7.09
CA LYS A 556 30.47 -2.31 5.87
C LYS A 556 30.57 -0.80 5.99
N ASN A 557 29.53 -0.15 6.52
CA ASN A 557 29.48 1.29 6.79
C ASN A 557 30.65 1.72 7.68
N LYS A 558 30.94 0.98 8.76
CA LYS A 558 32.06 1.28 9.66
C LYS A 558 33.42 1.03 9.02
N ALA A 559 33.53 0.03 8.16
CA ALA A 559 34.77 -0.29 7.45
C ALA A 559 35.07 0.67 6.29
N GLY A 560 34.07 1.44 5.82
CA GLY A 560 34.19 2.26 4.61
C GLY A 560 34.20 1.42 3.34
N GLU A 561 33.58 0.23 3.41
CA GLU A 561 33.50 -0.70 2.29
C GLU A 561 32.19 -0.51 1.54
N SER A 562 32.28 -0.21 0.25
CA SER A 562 31.11 -0.22 -0.62
C SER A 562 30.53 -1.64 -0.70
N PRO A 563 29.19 -1.81 -0.58
CA PRO A 563 28.52 -3.06 -0.88
C PRO A 563 28.80 -3.60 -2.29
N VAL A 564 29.07 -2.70 -3.24
CA VAL A 564 29.30 -3.01 -4.65
C VAL A 564 30.72 -2.59 -5.06
N ASP A 565 31.44 -3.47 -5.74
CA ASP A 565 32.68 -3.14 -6.44
C ASP A 565 32.52 -3.39 -7.94
N LEU A 566 32.40 -2.31 -8.72
CA LEU A 566 32.17 -2.38 -10.15
C LEU A 566 33.42 -2.85 -10.91
N SER A 567 33.22 -3.64 -11.97
CA SER A 567 34.29 -4.18 -12.80
C SER A 567 35.04 -3.09 -13.57
N ILE A 568 34.31 -2.07 -14.02
CA ILE A 568 34.82 -0.93 -14.78
C ILE A 568 35.30 0.15 -13.81
N ASP A 569 36.48 0.72 -14.08
CA ASP A 569 36.94 1.93 -13.40
C ASP A 569 36.27 3.16 -14.04
N SER A 570 35.20 3.63 -13.40
CA SER A 570 34.33 4.70 -13.89
C SER A 570 34.03 5.71 -12.79
N SER A 571 33.50 6.87 -13.16
CA SER A 571 33.04 7.89 -12.21
C SER A 571 31.96 7.36 -11.26
N HIS A 572 31.12 6.41 -11.74
CA HIS A 572 30.19 5.66 -10.90
C HIS A 572 30.91 4.86 -9.80
N ARG A 573 31.98 4.12 -10.14
CA ARG A 573 32.77 3.37 -9.13
C ARG A 573 33.46 4.31 -8.14
N THR A 574 33.97 5.44 -8.61
CA THR A 574 34.57 6.48 -7.75
C THR A 574 33.55 7.04 -6.76
N LEU A 575 32.33 7.32 -7.22
CA LEU A 575 31.22 7.79 -6.37
C LEU A 575 30.88 6.77 -5.27
N LEU A 576 30.72 5.49 -5.61
CA LEU A 576 30.42 4.45 -4.62
C LEU A 576 31.49 4.36 -3.52
N LYS A 577 32.77 4.43 -3.92
CA LYS A 577 33.91 4.42 -2.98
C LYS A 577 33.95 5.67 -2.10
N SER A 578 33.68 6.84 -2.66
CA SER A 578 33.71 8.10 -1.89
C SER A 578 32.54 8.20 -0.92
N LEU A 579 31.34 7.73 -1.31
CA LEU A 579 30.18 7.61 -0.42
C LEU A 579 30.45 6.63 0.73
N ALA A 580 31.05 5.46 0.45
CA ALA A 580 31.40 4.50 1.49
C ALA A 580 32.37 5.09 2.53
N LYS A 581 33.38 5.85 2.07
CA LYS A 581 34.30 6.58 2.96
C LYS A 581 33.57 7.63 3.80
N LEU A 582 32.68 8.41 3.19
CA LEU A 582 31.89 9.44 3.88
C LEU A 582 31.01 8.82 4.99
N VAL A 583 30.37 7.69 4.70
CA VAL A 583 29.58 6.94 5.70
C VAL A 583 30.48 6.43 6.83
N ALA A 584 31.68 5.91 6.55
CA ALA A 584 32.61 5.51 7.61
C ALA A 584 33.03 6.66 8.53
N GLU A 585 33.32 7.83 7.95
CA GLU A 585 33.60 9.05 8.72
C GLU A 585 32.41 9.45 9.62
N HIS A 586 31.18 9.31 9.11
CA HIS A 586 29.96 9.53 9.89
C HIS A 586 29.86 8.56 11.07
N TYR A 587 30.03 7.26 10.84
CA TYR A 587 29.94 6.25 11.90
C TYR A 587 31.10 6.33 12.90
N ALA A 588 32.29 6.77 12.50
CA ALA A 588 33.42 6.99 13.40
C ALA A 588 33.18 8.15 14.38
N ALA A 589 32.32 9.11 14.03
CA ALA A 589 31.92 10.22 14.91
C ALA A 589 30.89 9.82 15.98
N ILE A 590 30.22 8.67 15.81
CA ILE A 590 29.18 8.15 16.71
C ILE A 590 29.82 7.19 17.72
N LYS A 591 29.88 7.54 19.01
CA LYS A 591 30.43 6.65 20.06
C LYS A 591 29.34 5.82 20.76
N PRO A 592 29.58 4.55 21.11
CA PRO A 592 28.77 3.81 22.07
C PRO A 592 28.90 4.44 23.47
N LYS A 593 27.81 4.48 24.23
CA LYS A 593 27.85 4.90 25.64
C LYS A 593 28.71 3.88 26.42
N ALA A 594 29.75 4.33 27.10
CA ALA A 594 30.50 3.46 28.02
C ALA A 594 29.56 2.98 29.13
N SER A 595 29.51 1.67 29.36
CA SER A 595 28.88 1.13 30.56
C SER A 595 29.73 1.55 31.77
N ASP A 596 29.09 2.15 32.78
CA ASP A 596 29.69 2.43 34.08
C ASP A 596 30.03 1.10 34.79
N SER A 597 31.14 0.48 34.40
CA SER A 597 31.74 -0.65 35.13
C SER A 597 33.20 -0.88 34.73
N ASP A 598 34.01 0.17 34.62
CA ASP A 598 35.46 0.02 34.64
C ASP A 598 35.98 0.37 36.02
N THR A 599 35.76 -0.54 36.98
CA THR A 599 36.60 -0.62 38.17
C THR A 599 37.74 -1.57 37.85
N GLN A 600 38.94 -1.01 37.71
CA GLN A 600 40.21 -1.70 37.61
C GLN A 600 40.34 -2.87 38.59
N MET A 601 40.84 -4.02 38.12
CA MET A 601 41.69 -4.90 38.93
C MET A 601 42.62 -5.75 38.06
N GLY A 602 43.92 -5.39 38.12
CA GLY A 602 45.04 -6.25 38.51
C GLY A 602 45.27 -7.61 37.83
N SER A 603 46.45 -7.71 37.24
CA SER A 603 47.27 -8.90 36.93
C SER A 603 47.08 -10.13 37.84
N ASP A 604 47.00 -11.35 37.26
CA ASP A 604 48.16 -12.28 37.20
C ASP A 604 47.82 -13.69 36.65
N SER A 605 48.67 -14.13 35.71
CA SER A 605 49.25 -15.48 35.57
C SER A 605 48.44 -16.76 35.21
N LYS A 606 48.93 -17.38 34.11
CA LYS A 606 49.18 -18.81 33.84
C LYS A 606 48.05 -19.79 33.45
N VAL A 607 48.29 -20.42 32.29
CA VAL A 607 47.65 -21.62 31.73
C VAL A 607 48.37 -22.89 32.25
N PRO A 608 47.68 -24.04 32.43
CA PRO A 608 47.98 -25.19 31.56
C PRO A 608 46.76 -26.07 31.14
N ARG A 609 46.97 -26.76 30.00
CA ARG A 609 46.13 -27.72 29.25
C ARG A 609 45.63 -28.94 30.05
N ALA A 610 44.42 -29.45 29.74
CA ALA A 610 44.19 -30.67 28.92
C ALA A 610 42.75 -31.27 29.03
N HIS A 611 42.20 -31.62 27.86
CA HIS A 611 41.19 -32.64 27.48
C HIS A 611 40.11 -33.15 28.46
N ARG A 612 38.83 -32.99 28.10
CA ARG A 612 37.96 -34.03 27.47
C ARG A 612 36.50 -33.56 27.35
N CYS A 613 35.85 -34.11 26.35
CA CYS A 613 34.46 -33.93 25.90
C CYS A 613 33.42 -34.21 27.00
N ILE A 614 32.31 -33.44 27.02
CA ILE A 614 30.88 -33.85 27.05
C ILE A 614 30.02 -32.76 27.74
N THR A 615 29.04 -32.27 26.96
CA THR A 615 27.70 -31.73 27.29
C THR A 615 27.54 -30.82 28.51
N ILE A 616 27.23 -29.53 28.25
CA ILE A 616 26.58 -28.66 29.23
C ILE A 616 25.39 -27.93 28.59
N THR A 617 24.23 -28.22 29.16
CA THR A 617 22.96 -27.48 29.09
C THR A 617 23.16 -25.96 29.18
N ALA A 618 22.76 -25.22 28.16
CA ALA A 618 22.68 -23.77 28.22
C ALA A 618 21.43 -23.36 29.02
N LYS A 619 21.63 -22.98 30.28
CA LYS A 619 20.70 -22.07 30.98
C LYS A 619 20.99 -20.67 30.47
N THR A 620 20.13 -20.17 29.59
CA THR A 620 20.09 -18.77 29.17
C THR A 620 19.33 -17.96 30.21
N SER A 621 20.06 -17.25 31.07
CA SER A 621 19.55 -16.05 31.75
C SER A 621 20.16 -14.84 31.04
N ALA A 622 19.46 -14.29 30.06
CA ALA A 622 19.83 -13.01 29.45
C ALA A 622 19.24 -11.88 30.31
N PRO A 623 20.06 -10.91 30.78
CA PRO A 623 19.53 -9.69 31.37
C PRO A 623 18.98 -8.79 30.25
N SER A 624 17.76 -8.28 30.45
CA SER A 624 17.19 -7.19 29.66
C SER A 624 18.04 -5.95 29.82
N GLN A 625 18.82 -5.60 28.81
CA GLN A 625 19.44 -4.27 28.71
C GLN A 625 18.58 -3.41 27.80
N ASP A 626 17.92 -2.42 28.39
CA ASP A 626 17.40 -1.26 27.66
C ASP A 626 18.61 -0.51 27.07
N VAL A 627 18.91 -0.78 25.80
CA VAL A 627 20.00 -0.11 25.08
C VAL A 627 19.46 1.19 24.52
N HIS A 628 19.76 2.29 25.21
CA HIS A 628 19.51 3.64 24.70
C HIS A 628 20.35 3.92 23.43
N PRO A 629 19.85 4.77 22.50
CA PRO A 629 20.60 5.14 21.31
C PRO A 629 21.94 5.82 21.65
N PRO A 630 22.97 5.68 20.80
CA PRO A 630 24.30 6.26 21.04
C PRO A 630 24.26 7.79 21.09
N VAL A 631 25.16 8.40 21.86
CA VAL A 631 25.25 9.86 22.08
C VAL A 631 26.36 10.47 21.21
N LEU A 632 26.07 11.62 20.62
CA LEU A 632 26.96 12.36 19.71
C LEU A 632 28.16 13.00 20.46
N VAL A 633 29.39 12.79 19.96
CA VAL A 633 30.63 13.38 20.55
C VAL A 633 31.29 14.39 19.61
N ARG A 634 31.05 14.28 18.30
CA ARG A 634 31.40 15.28 17.27
C ARG A 634 30.22 15.42 16.32
N GLN A 635 30.08 16.56 15.65
CA GLN A 635 29.08 16.71 14.60
C GLN A 635 29.39 15.73 13.47
N PRO A 636 28.54 14.70 13.22
CA PRO A 636 28.80 13.70 12.20
C PRO A 636 28.66 14.31 10.80
N VAL A 637 29.43 13.84 9.81
CA VAL A 637 29.48 14.45 8.47
C VAL A 637 28.16 14.38 7.68
N LEU A 638 27.28 13.40 7.96
CA LEU A 638 25.93 13.30 7.37
C LEU A 638 24.84 13.98 8.21
N ASN A 639 25.18 14.93 9.09
CA ASN A 639 24.17 15.75 9.76
C ASN A 639 23.58 16.84 8.84
N ALA A 640 24.20 17.07 7.68
CA ALA A 640 23.80 18.01 6.65
C ALA A 640 24.15 17.46 5.25
N HIS A 641 23.57 18.03 4.21
CA HIS A 641 23.65 17.52 2.84
C HIS A 641 24.98 17.86 2.14
N ASP A 642 25.70 18.89 2.57
CA ASP A 642 26.85 19.45 1.84
C ASP A 642 27.91 18.39 1.50
N ALA A 643 28.24 17.52 2.45
CA ALA A 643 29.30 16.53 2.29
C ALA A 643 28.94 15.43 1.27
N ILE A 644 27.68 14.99 1.24
CA ILE A 644 27.19 13.99 0.28
C ILE A 644 26.95 14.62 -1.10
N ILE A 645 26.40 15.82 -1.17
CA ILE A 645 26.24 16.60 -2.41
C ILE A 645 27.59 16.78 -3.09
N ALA A 646 28.63 17.15 -2.33
CA ALA A 646 29.98 17.28 -2.88
C ALA A 646 30.51 15.97 -3.50
N GLN A 647 30.13 14.79 -2.99
CA GLN A 647 30.55 13.52 -3.62
C GLN A 647 29.88 13.32 -4.98
N PHE A 648 28.58 13.62 -5.09
CA PHE A 648 27.85 13.56 -6.36
C PHE A 648 28.40 14.57 -7.36
N GLU A 649 28.60 15.83 -6.96
CA GLU A 649 29.17 16.88 -7.81
C GLU A 649 30.56 16.52 -8.33
N ASN A 650 31.44 16.01 -7.44
CA ASN A 650 32.78 15.58 -7.82
C ASN A 650 32.78 14.40 -8.80
N ALA A 651 31.79 13.50 -8.73
CA ALA A 651 31.66 12.39 -9.66
C ALA A 651 31.07 12.85 -11.01
N LEU A 652 30.04 13.69 -10.98
CA LEU A 652 29.38 14.24 -12.17
C LEU A 652 30.29 15.18 -12.97
N ALA A 653 31.26 15.84 -12.31
CA ALA A 653 32.25 16.68 -12.98
C ALA A 653 33.34 15.90 -13.74
N GLN A 654 33.36 14.56 -13.66
CA GLN A 654 34.30 13.72 -14.38
C GLN A 654 33.67 13.20 -15.68
N ASP A 655 34.50 12.95 -16.70
CA ASP A 655 34.04 12.49 -18.01
C ASP A 655 33.98 10.95 -18.17
N SER A 656 34.34 10.19 -17.13
CA SER A 656 34.51 8.72 -17.20
C SER A 656 33.19 7.96 -16.99
N TRP A 657 32.19 8.23 -17.83
CA TRP A 657 30.89 7.57 -17.86
C TRP A 657 30.71 6.72 -19.12
N TYR A 658 30.01 5.59 -18.98
CA TYR A 658 29.87 4.59 -20.05
C TYR A 658 28.41 4.10 -20.14
N PRO A 659 27.99 3.54 -21.28
CA PRO A 659 26.74 2.78 -21.37
C PRO A 659 26.89 1.44 -20.63
N ASP A 660 26.80 1.48 -19.31
CA ASP A 660 27.23 0.43 -18.39
C ASP A 660 26.08 -0.32 -17.70
N LYS A 661 24.83 0.06 -18.01
CA LYS A 661 23.66 -0.64 -17.49
C LYS A 661 23.45 -1.95 -18.24
N THR A 662 23.24 -3.00 -17.47
CA THR A 662 22.89 -4.33 -17.97
C THR A 662 21.46 -4.71 -17.60
N HIS A 663 21.02 -5.89 -18.03
CA HIS A 663 19.80 -6.50 -17.51
C HIS A 663 19.91 -6.75 -16.00
N ASN A 664 18.79 -6.98 -15.31
CA ASN A 664 18.84 -7.30 -13.88
C ASN A 664 19.63 -8.61 -13.66
N LEU A 665 20.82 -8.48 -13.06
CA LEU A 665 21.78 -9.57 -12.85
C LEU A 665 21.29 -10.60 -11.84
N LEU A 666 20.28 -10.25 -11.03
CA LEU A 666 19.75 -11.09 -9.96
C LEU A 666 18.49 -11.87 -10.37
N MET A 667 17.94 -11.61 -11.56
CA MET A 667 16.75 -12.30 -12.09
C MET A 667 17.10 -13.61 -12.83
N ASN A 668 18.33 -13.72 -13.36
CA ASN A 668 18.76 -14.85 -14.19
C ASN A 668 19.53 -15.95 -13.41
N THR A 669 19.37 -16.01 -12.08
CA THR A 669 20.02 -17.01 -11.23
C THR A 669 19.15 -18.27 -11.06
N ALA A 670 19.77 -19.41 -10.72
CA ALA A 670 19.04 -20.68 -10.48
C ALA A 670 17.90 -20.55 -9.45
N VAL A 671 18.02 -19.56 -8.55
CA VAL A 671 16.93 -19.04 -7.70
C VAL A 671 16.90 -17.52 -7.92
N PRO A 672 15.94 -16.96 -8.65
CA PRO A 672 15.82 -15.52 -8.84
C PRO A 672 15.76 -14.79 -7.49
N TYR A 673 16.31 -13.58 -7.44
CA TYR A 673 16.18 -12.73 -6.27
C TYR A 673 14.76 -12.16 -6.19
N GLU A 674 13.99 -12.67 -5.24
CA GLU A 674 12.79 -12.01 -4.71
C GLU A 674 13.15 -11.38 -3.36
N PRO A 675 13.13 -10.04 -3.23
CA PRO A 675 13.42 -9.39 -1.96
C PRO A 675 12.43 -9.83 -0.88
N LEU A 676 12.94 -10.22 0.29
CA LEU A 676 12.09 -10.65 1.42
C LEU A 676 11.11 -9.55 1.86
N PHE A 677 11.45 -8.28 1.62
CA PHE A 677 10.61 -7.13 1.97
C PHE A 677 10.08 -6.30 0.78
N SER A 678 10.44 -6.57 -0.48
CA SER A 678 9.85 -5.86 -1.65
C SER A 678 8.44 -6.34 -1.96
N SER A 679 8.11 -7.54 -1.49
CA SER A 679 6.71 -7.90 -1.35
C SER A 679 6.20 -7.21 -0.08
N GLU A 680 5.44 -6.13 -0.25
CA GLU A 680 4.46 -5.72 0.76
C GLU A 680 3.65 -6.94 1.25
N LEU A 681 3.55 -8.00 0.43
CA LEU A 681 3.02 -9.30 0.81
C LEU A 681 3.66 -9.86 2.09
N TRP A 682 4.98 -9.82 2.35
CA TRP A 682 5.52 -10.40 3.60
C TRP A 682 5.29 -9.52 4.83
N ARG A 683 5.43 -8.18 4.71
CA ARG A 683 5.12 -7.23 5.80
C ARG A 683 3.65 -7.31 6.18
N ILE A 684 2.75 -7.49 5.23
CA ILE A 684 1.31 -7.60 5.50
C ILE A 684 0.88 -9.02 5.79
N TRP A 685 1.54 -10.04 5.29
CA TRP A 685 1.24 -11.42 5.68
C TRP A 685 1.65 -11.66 7.13
N THR A 686 2.81 -11.17 7.58
CA THR A 686 3.22 -11.25 9.00
C THR A 686 2.62 -10.18 9.90
N ALA A 687 2.30 -8.96 9.42
CA ALA A 687 1.59 -7.96 10.23
C ALA A 687 0.07 -8.13 10.23
N ALA A 688 -0.55 -8.69 9.19
CA ALA A 688 -1.96 -9.12 9.25
C ALA A 688 -2.06 -10.43 10.02
N GLU A 689 -1.11 -11.37 9.89
CA GLU A 689 -1.04 -12.50 10.82
C GLU A 689 -0.79 -12.02 12.24
N ARG A 690 0.14 -11.11 12.53
CA ARG A 690 0.35 -10.55 13.88
C ARG A 690 -0.79 -9.69 14.37
N ARG A 691 -1.44 -8.87 13.54
CA ARG A 691 -2.62 -8.09 13.97
C ARG A 691 -3.82 -9.00 14.23
N LEU A 692 -3.96 -10.10 13.48
CA LEU A 692 -4.91 -11.19 13.76
C LEU A 692 -4.47 -12.07 14.96
N TYR A 693 -3.15 -12.17 15.22
CA TYR A 693 -2.56 -12.92 16.33
C TYR A 693 -2.70 -12.14 17.64
N ASP A 694 -2.48 -10.83 17.63
CA ASP A 694 -2.57 -9.92 18.79
C ASP A 694 -4.03 -9.66 19.18
N THR A 695 -4.98 -9.65 18.23
CA THR A 695 -6.43 -9.69 18.54
C THR A 695 -6.84 -11.02 19.17
N ALA A 696 -6.11 -12.10 18.89
CA ALA A 696 -6.45 -13.44 19.37
C ALA A 696 -5.73 -13.83 20.67
N LEU A 697 -4.54 -13.29 20.97
CA LEU A 697 -3.73 -13.74 22.12
C LEU A 697 -3.87 -12.92 23.41
N LEU A 698 -4.38 -11.68 23.37
CA LEU A 698 -4.34 -10.81 24.57
C LEU A 698 -5.59 -10.82 25.44
N ALA A 699 -6.64 -11.56 25.07
CA ALA A 699 -7.80 -11.82 25.94
C ALA A 699 -7.52 -12.87 27.04
N GLU A 700 -6.29 -13.38 27.19
CA GLU A 700 -5.97 -14.48 28.12
C GLU A 700 -4.92 -14.22 29.20
N SER A 701 -4.32 -13.03 29.29
CA SER A 701 -3.44 -12.73 30.43
C SER A 701 -3.85 -11.43 31.10
N GLN A 702 -4.69 -11.53 32.15
CA GLN A 702 -4.71 -10.70 33.37
C GLN A 702 -6.11 -10.74 34.03
N LEU A 703 -6.57 -11.90 34.53
CA LEU A 703 -7.55 -11.92 35.62
C LEU A 703 -7.29 -13.14 36.53
N PRO A 704 -7.18 -12.96 37.86
CA PRO A 704 -7.09 -14.07 38.81
C PRO A 704 -8.46 -14.79 38.92
N PRO A 705 -8.48 -16.07 39.36
CA PRO A 705 -9.72 -16.85 39.39
C PRO A 705 -10.75 -16.22 40.36
N PRO A 706 -12.04 -16.16 39.99
CA PRO A 706 -13.05 -15.54 40.83
C PRO A 706 -13.33 -16.40 42.07
N GLN A 707 -13.22 -15.77 43.25
CA GLN A 707 -13.78 -16.32 44.48
C GLN A 707 -15.30 -16.28 44.39
N VAL A 708 -15.91 -17.45 44.60
CA VAL A 708 -17.35 -17.62 44.73
C VAL A 708 -17.80 -16.96 46.02
N SER A 709 -18.64 -15.92 45.94
CA SER A 709 -19.53 -15.55 47.03
C SER A 709 -20.96 -15.41 46.50
N VAL A 710 -21.81 -16.27 47.02
CA VAL A 710 -23.25 -16.32 46.79
C VAL A 710 -23.90 -15.22 47.61
N ARG A 711 -24.68 -14.31 46.99
CA ARG A 711 -25.80 -13.65 47.66
C ARG A 711 -26.97 -13.39 46.73
N GLU A 712 -28.13 -13.70 47.28
CA GLU A 712 -29.46 -13.78 46.68
C GLU A 712 -30.11 -12.41 46.42
N SER A 713 -31.02 -12.45 45.45
CA SER A 713 -32.13 -11.55 45.09
C SER A 713 -32.58 -10.43 46.04
N ALA A 714 -32.94 -9.28 45.46
CA ALA A 714 -34.24 -8.62 45.71
C ALA A 714 -34.61 -7.62 44.61
N VAL A 715 -35.87 -7.72 44.17
CA VAL A 715 -36.60 -6.83 43.24
C VAL A 715 -37.26 -5.71 44.04
N VAL A 716 -37.11 -4.44 43.64
CA VAL A 716 -38.12 -3.37 43.84
C VAL A 716 -37.94 -2.30 42.76
N GLY A 717 -39.02 -1.93 42.08
CA GLY A 717 -39.06 -0.83 41.10
C GLY A 717 -39.53 0.50 41.71
N HIS A 718 -39.29 1.61 41.00
CA HIS A 718 -40.11 2.81 41.09
C HIS A 718 -39.98 3.71 39.85
N ARG A 719 -41.10 4.38 39.54
CA ARG A 719 -41.38 5.20 38.36
C ARG A 719 -40.87 6.65 38.46
N SER A 720 -40.52 7.19 37.28
CA SER A 720 -40.79 8.54 36.71
C SER A 720 -40.45 9.82 37.47
N LEU A 721 -39.77 10.76 36.78
CA LEU A 721 -40.21 12.15 36.58
C LEU A 721 -39.46 12.83 35.40
N TRP A 722 -40.24 13.52 34.57
CA TRP A 722 -39.89 14.50 33.51
C TRP A 722 -39.06 15.69 34.06
N SER A 723 -38.35 16.59 33.35
CA SER A 723 -38.58 17.24 32.05
C SER A 723 -37.35 18.03 31.53
N SER A 724 -37.12 17.97 30.22
CA SER A 724 -36.66 18.98 29.23
C SER A 724 -35.65 20.11 29.53
N ARG A 725 -34.60 20.17 28.67
CA ARG A 725 -34.23 21.36 27.87
C ARG A 725 -33.54 20.98 26.52
N ASN A 726 -34.17 21.46 25.44
CA ASN A 726 -33.79 21.58 24.01
C ASN A 726 -32.44 22.31 23.80
N GLN A 727 -31.72 22.34 22.66
CA GLN A 727 -31.91 21.94 21.26
C GLN A 727 -30.54 22.15 20.54
N LEU A 728 -30.08 21.21 19.70
CA LEU A 728 -29.27 21.40 18.48
C LEU A 728 -28.83 20.02 17.95
N SER A 729 -29.63 19.44 17.05
CA SER A 729 -29.27 18.26 16.25
C SER A 729 -30.36 18.03 15.20
N ILE A 730 -30.18 18.58 14.01
CA ILE A 730 -30.93 18.23 12.81
C ILE A 730 -29.91 18.15 11.67
N ALA A 731 -29.31 16.96 11.48
CA ALA A 731 -28.76 16.42 10.22
C ALA A 731 -27.93 15.13 10.47
N VAL A 732 -28.47 14.10 11.14
CA VAL A 732 -27.89 12.73 11.17
C VAL A 732 -29.01 11.67 11.16
N ARG A 733 -30.04 11.86 10.31
CA ARG A 733 -31.14 10.89 10.18
C ARG A 733 -31.51 10.63 8.73
N THR A 734 -30.59 10.00 8.00
CA THR A 734 -30.88 9.16 6.83
C THR A 734 -29.76 8.12 6.63
N SER A 735 -29.40 7.38 7.69
CA SER A 735 -28.71 6.07 7.57
C SER A 735 -29.01 5.14 8.76
N PHE A 736 -29.99 5.48 9.61
CA PHE A 736 -30.41 4.66 10.76
C PHE A 736 -31.88 4.23 10.61
N CYS A 737 -32.09 3.27 9.72
CA CYS A 737 -33.14 2.26 9.78
C CYS A 737 -32.65 1.14 8.86
N TRP A 738 -32.83 -0.13 9.23
CA TRP A 738 -32.32 -1.35 8.56
C TRP A 738 -30.99 -1.95 9.07
N TRP A 739 -30.73 -1.92 10.39
CA TRP A 739 -29.79 -2.86 11.03
C TRP A 739 -30.40 -3.41 12.32
N SER A 740 -31.31 -4.38 12.17
CA SER A 740 -31.91 -5.12 13.30
C SER A 740 -31.48 -6.59 13.38
N PHE A 741 -30.50 -7.04 12.59
CA PHE A 741 -30.05 -8.44 12.58
C PHE A 741 -28.97 -8.80 13.63
N PHE A 742 -28.40 -7.82 14.35
CA PHE A 742 -27.32 -8.07 15.33
C PHE A 742 -27.72 -7.94 16.81
N LYS A 743 -29.01 -7.78 17.13
CA LYS A 743 -29.53 -7.87 18.51
C LYS A 743 -30.63 -8.92 18.60
N ILE A 744 -30.24 -10.17 18.85
CA ILE A 744 -31.14 -11.13 19.49
C ILE A 744 -30.97 -10.91 20.99
N SER A 745 -31.86 -10.13 21.60
CA SER A 745 -32.07 -10.19 23.05
C SER A 745 -32.86 -11.46 23.36
N PRO A 746 -32.54 -12.15 24.46
CA PRO A 746 -33.19 -13.39 24.83
C PRO A 746 -34.58 -13.10 25.39
N ASN A 747 -35.58 -13.71 24.79
CA ASN A 747 -36.75 -14.29 25.47
C ASN A 747 -37.41 -15.30 24.53
#